data_AF-A0AA36ESF6-F1
#
_entry.id   AF-A0AA36ESF6-F1
#
_cell.length_a   1.000
_cell.length_b   1.000
_cell.length_c   1.000
_cell.angle_alpha   90.00
_cell.angle_beta   90.00
_cell.angle_gamma   90.00
#
_symmetry.space_group_name_H-M   'P 1'
#
loop_
_entity.id
_entity.type
_entity.pdbx_description
1 polymer ?
#
loop_
_entity_poly.entity_id
_entity_poly.type
_entity_poly.pdbx_seq_one_letter_code
_entity_poly.pdbx_strand_id
1 'polypeptide(L)'
;MSSIKEFDHLKIGLKEIESATNNFGISNYIGIGGFGKVYRGELVLSDKPTMVAVKRLDTAFGQGPPEFWKEIMMLSQYKHENLVSLLGFCDEKGENILVYEYLSNKSLDLYLKSNDLSWIQRLDICIGAARGLQYLHDPVDTQQRVLHRDIKSSNILLDENWKAKVSDFGLSKFGPANQQFTFLVSNTVGTFGYCDPLYMETGYLTKESDVYSFGVVLFEVLCGRFCVENYEDFRRFLPTFAQKCYKEMKLDTIIFHRGQISPNCLYTFSTVAYRCLQRDTKERPLMDDIVKELEAALEYQVEYEFEKEEKLKNAMAQEFDTEEFWKMKLPQDSEDIIKRLNPLAVYNTKKELFSLLHKGILFDDSERVFSVNEDGIKCELISAKRFLNMNKRSYKWQSGRKFRFSKAAIFPYSEQLNIRCRISTSMLSPGVMYAASLVFSFQRGRENVYGESSKLARINWKYQELSVSSTHIAEREKDGWLKIRLWHFLNGDKNAEFYIVLDKISYFKEEQDISNILIHQIEFEPVHMMKTHIGIQGLENVLISDEDIDWEKKVPSDYQGIIQRSDMYLKNNNNKELYFLLCDGILIDNGRKWFSLCKSTGGKCHMLPAIEILLSDDRSNRLSVSDSRFKEAIQLQYGTYAFVCKLESDMFSSGNSYACYLVFKFAETHKRLDDKGFFRVSYNLDMESGSYKIAHLNQHEPINIPVIKPKNYDTSHDSSYISRTKFPRMPKNCTDDSMHHWMDHRNDGWMEVILCKPLHKLEDHRLLYVFLTSMGSALDGVIVQGIQFRPMQRDV
;
A
#
# COMPACT_ATOMS: atom_id res chain seq x y z
N MET A 1 24.70 -7.14 45.35
CA MET A 1 23.31 -6.74 45.67
C MET A 1 23.09 -5.22 45.70
N SER A 2 24.06 -4.35 45.34
CA SER A 2 23.79 -2.91 45.18
C SER A 2 23.25 -2.50 43.79
N SER A 3 23.08 -3.44 42.85
CA SER A 3 22.71 -3.17 41.45
C SER A 3 21.20 -3.19 41.15
N ILE A 4 20.34 -3.61 42.08
CA ILE A 4 18.89 -3.72 41.81
C ILE A 4 18.23 -2.33 41.73
N LYS A 5 18.76 -1.32 42.45
CA LYS A 5 18.22 0.04 42.43
C LYS A 5 18.48 0.81 41.13
N GLU A 6 19.49 0.41 40.35
CA GLU A 6 19.88 1.11 39.12
C GLU A 6 18.75 1.07 38.07
N PHE A 7 18.04 -0.06 38.00
CA PHE A 7 16.98 -0.29 37.03
C PHE A 7 15.57 -0.03 37.60
N ASP A 8 15.42 0.56 38.78
CA ASP A 8 14.10 0.82 39.39
C ASP A 8 13.21 1.68 38.49
N HIS A 9 13.79 2.54 37.65
CA HIS A 9 13.08 3.36 36.67
C HIS A 9 12.42 2.56 35.52
N LEU A 10 12.78 1.28 35.35
CA LEU A 10 12.22 0.35 34.36
C LEU A 10 11.20 -0.61 34.97
N LYS A 11 10.93 -0.53 36.29
CA LYS A 11 9.97 -1.41 36.94
C LYS A 11 8.54 -1.04 36.57
N ILE A 12 7.77 -2.05 36.20
CA ILE A 12 6.35 -1.96 35.88
C ILE A 12 5.60 -2.87 36.86
N GLY A 13 4.54 -2.35 37.50
CA GLY A 13 3.79 -3.12 38.49
C GLY A 13 3.09 -4.33 37.87
N LEU A 14 3.04 -5.46 38.58
CA LEU A 14 2.43 -6.69 38.05
C LEU A 14 0.96 -6.50 37.66
N LYS A 15 0.22 -5.70 38.45
CA LYS A 15 -1.20 -5.39 38.17
C LYS A 15 -1.38 -4.66 36.83
N GLU A 16 -0.44 -3.79 36.47
CA GLU A 16 -0.50 -3.06 35.20
C GLU A 16 -0.27 -4.01 34.03
N ILE A 17 0.71 -4.93 34.16
CA ILE A 17 0.98 -5.98 33.17
C ILE A 17 -0.21 -6.94 33.04
N GLU A 18 -0.79 -7.37 34.16
CA GLU A 18 -2.00 -8.21 34.17
C GLU A 18 -3.15 -7.50 33.45
N SER A 19 -3.39 -6.21 33.74
CA SER A 19 -4.43 -5.43 33.06
C SER A 19 -4.15 -5.31 31.55
N ALA A 20 -2.92 -4.96 31.17
CA ALA A 20 -2.50 -4.75 29.78
C ALA A 20 -2.59 -6.03 28.93
N THR A 21 -2.38 -7.19 29.55
CA THR A 21 -2.39 -8.50 28.86
C THR A 21 -3.71 -9.25 29.03
N ASN A 22 -4.74 -8.65 29.61
CA ASN A 22 -5.99 -9.32 29.99
C ASN A 22 -5.73 -10.60 30.81
N ASN A 23 -4.98 -10.44 31.89
CA ASN A 23 -4.51 -11.48 32.81
C ASN A 23 -3.78 -12.62 32.10
N PHE A 24 -2.83 -12.29 31.22
CA PHE A 24 -2.12 -13.25 30.36
C PHE A 24 -3.07 -14.15 29.55
N GLY A 25 -4.17 -13.54 29.07
CA GLY A 25 -5.24 -14.24 28.36
C GLY A 25 -4.80 -14.84 27.03
N ILE A 26 -5.47 -15.91 26.61
CA ILE A 26 -5.13 -16.64 25.37
C ILE A 26 -5.27 -15.79 24.11
N SER A 27 -6.17 -14.79 24.10
CA SER A 27 -6.34 -13.86 22.98
C SER A 27 -5.14 -12.94 22.77
N ASN A 28 -4.34 -12.74 23.82
CA ASN A 28 -3.12 -11.93 23.79
C ASN A 28 -1.86 -12.78 23.68
N TYR A 29 -1.96 -14.09 23.72
CA TYR A 29 -0.79 -14.96 23.55
C TYR A 29 -0.25 -14.86 22.12
N ILE A 30 1.05 -14.57 21.97
CA ILE A 30 1.70 -14.42 20.65
C ILE A 30 2.68 -15.54 20.33
N GLY A 31 3.18 -16.26 21.34
CA GLY A 31 4.07 -17.41 21.12
C GLY A 31 4.79 -17.88 22.39
N ILE A 32 5.61 -18.92 22.22
CA ILE A 32 6.57 -19.39 23.25
C ILE A 32 7.95 -18.90 22.79
N GLY A 33 8.57 -18.01 23.58
CA GLY A 33 9.98 -17.69 23.41
C GLY A 33 10.86 -18.79 24.01
N GLY A 34 12.19 -18.68 23.92
CA GLY A 34 13.10 -19.71 24.43
C GLY A 34 12.89 -20.14 25.89
N PHE A 35 12.33 -19.24 26.72
CA PHE A 35 12.29 -19.38 28.19
C PHE A 35 10.96 -18.98 28.84
N GLY A 36 9.89 -18.87 28.05
CA GLY A 36 8.60 -18.45 28.58
C GLY A 36 7.57 -18.08 27.52
N LYS A 37 6.34 -17.89 27.96
CA LYS A 37 5.23 -17.47 27.09
C LYS A 37 5.29 -15.98 26.86
N VAL A 38 5.02 -15.55 25.63
CA VAL A 38 5.01 -14.14 25.24
C VAL A 38 3.58 -13.73 24.92
N TYR A 39 3.20 -12.55 25.42
CA TYR A 39 1.87 -11.98 25.29
C TYR A 39 1.95 -10.57 24.70
N ARG A 40 0.99 -10.19 23.88
CA ARG A 40 0.75 -8.81 23.46
C ARG A 40 0.03 -8.06 24.57
N GLY A 41 0.39 -6.81 24.78
CA GLY A 41 -0.33 -5.92 25.69
C GLY A 41 -0.22 -4.46 25.27
N GLU A 42 -1.01 -3.60 25.87
CA GLU A 42 -0.92 -2.15 25.72
C GLU A 42 -0.66 -1.51 27.08
N LEU A 43 0.48 -0.84 27.23
CA LEU A 43 0.87 -0.15 28.47
C LEU A 43 0.94 1.35 28.21
N VAL A 44 0.62 2.14 29.24
CA VAL A 44 0.86 3.60 29.21
C VAL A 44 2.27 3.84 29.70
N LEU A 45 3.20 4.08 28.77
CA LEU A 45 4.60 4.38 29.06
C LEU A 45 4.87 5.84 28.67
N SER A 46 5.46 6.62 29.59
CA SER A 46 5.70 8.06 29.38
C SER A 46 4.47 8.82 28.86
N ASP A 47 3.32 8.57 29.50
CA ASP A 47 2.00 9.15 29.17
C ASP A 47 1.46 8.84 27.76
N LYS A 48 1.98 7.80 27.10
CA LYS A 48 1.52 7.36 25.77
C LYS A 48 1.13 5.88 25.75
N PRO A 49 -0.02 5.52 25.12
CA PRO A 49 -0.34 4.12 24.85
C PRO A 49 0.75 3.53 23.96
N THR A 50 1.39 2.47 24.44
CA THR A 50 2.49 1.80 23.77
C THR A 50 2.17 0.30 23.69
N MET A 51 2.21 -0.23 22.47
CA MET A 51 2.07 -1.66 22.25
C MET A 51 3.35 -2.37 22.70
N VAL A 52 3.19 -3.43 23.49
CA VAL A 52 4.31 -4.16 24.11
C VAL A 52 4.22 -5.67 23.88
N ALA A 53 5.38 -6.32 23.89
CA ALA A 53 5.52 -7.77 24.00
C ALA A 53 5.98 -8.13 25.42
N VAL A 54 5.18 -8.92 26.13
CA VAL A 54 5.35 -9.29 27.54
C VAL A 54 5.78 -10.76 27.61
N LYS A 55 7.07 -11.01 27.85
CA LYS A 55 7.65 -12.35 28.05
C LYS A 55 7.60 -12.70 29.53
N ARG A 56 6.67 -13.58 29.90
CA ARG A 56 6.56 -14.14 31.25
C ARG A 56 7.44 -15.37 31.35
N LEU A 57 8.53 -15.27 32.11
CA LEU A 57 9.48 -16.37 32.26
C LEU A 57 8.89 -17.49 33.11
N ASP A 58 9.19 -18.72 32.72
CA ASP A 58 8.76 -19.90 33.46
C ASP A 58 9.98 -20.72 33.88
N THR A 59 10.16 -20.85 35.20
CA THR A 59 11.26 -21.57 35.84
C THR A 59 11.36 -23.04 35.42
N ALA A 60 10.29 -23.63 34.88
CA ALA A 60 10.28 -25.00 34.37
C ALA A 60 11.14 -25.18 33.10
N PHE A 61 11.44 -24.12 32.36
CA PHE A 61 12.25 -24.17 31.12
C PHE A 61 13.77 -24.01 31.37
N GLY A 62 14.21 -24.11 32.63
CA GLY A 62 15.64 -24.23 32.96
C GLY A 62 16.44 -22.93 33.00
N GLN A 63 15.82 -21.77 32.80
CA GLN A 63 16.41 -20.47 33.12
C GLN A 63 15.88 -19.95 34.47
N GLY A 64 16.78 -19.38 35.27
CA GLY A 64 16.48 -18.86 36.59
C GLY A 64 16.56 -17.33 36.65
N PRO A 65 16.53 -16.77 37.86
CA PRO A 65 16.82 -15.34 38.09
C PRO A 65 18.09 -14.80 37.39
N PRO A 66 19.20 -15.57 37.19
CA PRO A 66 20.40 -15.04 36.54
C PRO A 66 20.20 -14.58 35.10
N GLU A 67 19.47 -15.33 34.27
CA GLU A 67 19.25 -15.00 32.86
C GLU A 67 18.28 -13.83 32.71
N PHE A 68 17.27 -13.74 33.57
CA PHE A 68 16.37 -12.59 33.67
C PHE A 68 17.14 -11.29 33.94
N TRP A 69 17.97 -11.27 35.00
CA TRP A 69 18.75 -10.07 35.35
C TRP A 69 19.83 -9.74 34.32
N LYS A 70 20.38 -10.76 33.66
CA LYS A 70 21.34 -10.55 32.58
C LYS A 70 20.70 -9.89 31.38
N GLU A 71 19.52 -10.34 30.95
CA GLU A 71 18.80 -9.75 29.83
C GLU A 71 18.44 -8.28 30.12
N ILE A 72 17.99 -7.96 31.35
CA ILE A 72 17.76 -6.58 31.80
C ILE A 72 19.03 -5.74 31.70
N MET A 73 20.13 -6.23 32.25
CA MET A 73 21.42 -5.52 32.27
C MET A 73 21.93 -5.24 30.84
N MET A 74 21.86 -6.24 29.95
CA MET A 74 22.31 -6.11 28.57
C MET A 74 21.47 -5.09 27.80
N LEU A 75 20.14 -5.25 27.79
CA LEU A 75 19.26 -4.41 26.98
C LEU A 75 19.08 -2.99 27.57
N SER A 76 19.37 -2.79 28.85
CA SER A 76 19.40 -1.44 29.44
C SER A 76 20.65 -0.66 29.01
N GLN A 77 21.79 -1.34 28.82
CA GLN A 77 23.08 -0.72 28.51
C GLN A 77 23.37 -0.63 27.01
N TYR A 78 22.89 -1.58 26.21
CA TYR A 78 23.20 -1.69 24.79
C TYR A 78 21.96 -1.38 23.97
N LYS A 79 21.98 -0.23 23.28
CA LYS A 79 20.84 0.28 22.49
C LYS A 79 21.28 0.53 21.06
N HIS A 80 20.58 -0.09 20.12
CA HIS A 80 20.86 0.02 18.69
C HIS A 80 19.59 -0.31 17.89
N GLU A 81 19.44 0.26 16.70
CA GLU A 81 18.23 0.09 15.87
C GLU A 81 17.94 -1.38 15.52
N ASN A 82 19.00 -2.19 15.41
CA ASN A 82 18.92 -3.63 15.12
C ASN A 82 18.99 -4.54 16.36
N LEU A 83 18.76 -4.02 17.57
CA LEU A 83 18.56 -4.83 18.78
C LEU A 83 17.16 -4.55 19.34
N VAL A 84 16.52 -5.56 19.93
CA VAL A 84 15.21 -5.38 20.57
C VAL A 84 15.31 -4.43 21.77
N SER A 85 14.37 -3.50 21.90
CA SER A 85 14.34 -2.55 23.01
C SER A 85 13.58 -3.12 24.20
N LEU A 86 14.24 -3.16 25.36
CA LEU A 86 13.58 -3.40 26.64
C LEU A 86 12.89 -2.11 27.11
N LEU A 87 11.58 -2.18 27.32
CA LEU A 87 10.76 -1.08 27.81
C LEU A 87 10.56 -1.12 29.32
N GLY A 88 10.61 -2.32 29.92
CA GLY A 88 10.55 -2.48 31.37
C GLY A 88 10.58 -3.94 31.81
N PHE A 89 10.47 -4.15 33.11
CA PHE A 89 10.40 -5.49 33.71
C PHE A 89 9.54 -5.50 34.98
N CYS A 90 9.17 -6.70 35.43
CA CYS A 90 8.51 -6.95 36.71
C CYS A 90 9.17 -8.13 37.42
N ASP A 91 9.47 -7.95 38.71
CA ASP A 91 9.99 -8.95 39.65
C ASP A 91 9.08 -9.13 40.90
N GLU A 92 7.82 -8.71 40.81
CA GLU A 92 6.86 -8.76 41.92
C GLU A 92 6.26 -10.15 42.15
N LYS A 93 6.02 -10.50 43.42
CA LYS A 93 5.32 -11.74 43.84
C LYS A 93 5.90 -13.05 43.28
N GLY A 94 7.18 -13.05 42.93
CA GLY A 94 7.86 -14.22 42.36
C GLY A 94 7.67 -14.39 40.85
N GLU A 95 7.03 -13.43 40.18
CA GLU A 95 6.93 -13.37 38.72
C GLU A 95 8.15 -12.63 38.15
N ASN A 96 8.81 -13.22 37.14
CA ASN A 96 9.87 -12.57 36.38
C ASN A 96 9.37 -12.31 34.95
N ILE A 97 9.12 -11.05 34.62
CA ILE A 97 8.48 -10.64 33.36
C ILE A 97 9.32 -9.56 32.69
N LEU A 98 9.60 -9.75 31.40
CA LEU A 98 10.28 -8.77 30.55
C LEU A 98 9.27 -8.13 29.59
N VAL A 99 9.34 -6.82 29.43
CA VAL A 99 8.45 -6.03 28.57
C VAL A 99 9.28 -5.36 27.49
N TYR A 100 9.03 -5.74 26.24
CA TYR A 100 9.75 -5.24 25.05
C TYR A 100 8.82 -4.41 24.17
N GLU A 101 9.43 -3.69 23.23
CA GLU A 101 8.71 -3.17 22.07
C GLU A 101 7.98 -4.30 21.31
N TYR A 102 6.77 -4.02 20.84
CA TYR A 102 6.01 -4.99 20.05
C TYR A 102 6.43 -4.93 18.57
N LEU A 103 7.03 -6.01 18.08
CA LEU A 103 7.46 -6.15 16.69
C LEU A 103 6.41 -6.95 15.90
N SER A 104 5.67 -6.25 15.02
CA SER A 104 4.45 -6.78 14.39
C SER A 104 4.69 -7.95 13.44
N ASN A 105 5.85 -7.98 12.80
CA ASN A 105 6.21 -9.01 11.81
C ASN A 105 6.96 -10.19 12.45
N LYS A 106 6.94 -10.32 13.78
CA LYS A 106 7.43 -11.52 14.51
C LYS A 106 8.86 -11.92 14.10
N SER A 107 9.18 -13.20 14.02
CA SER A 107 10.54 -13.72 13.83
C SER A 107 10.83 -14.19 12.41
N LEU A 108 12.08 -14.06 11.97
CA LEU A 108 12.55 -14.39 10.61
C LEU A 108 12.30 -15.86 10.22
N ASP A 109 12.37 -16.78 11.17
CA ASP A 109 12.15 -18.21 10.94
C ASP A 109 10.77 -18.53 10.34
N LEU A 110 9.76 -17.70 10.60
CA LEU A 110 8.41 -17.84 10.04
C LEU A 110 8.38 -17.64 8.52
N TYR A 111 9.34 -16.90 7.96
CA TYR A 111 9.35 -16.50 6.56
C TYR A 111 10.37 -17.27 5.71
N LEU A 112 11.23 -18.10 6.32
CA LEU A 112 12.31 -18.78 5.59
C LEU A 112 11.77 -19.65 4.44
N LYS A 113 10.64 -20.34 4.67
CA LYS A 113 10.01 -21.29 3.74
C LYS A 113 8.96 -20.69 2.81
N SER A 114 8.70 -19.39 2.90
CA SER A 114 7.68 -18.70 2.11
C SER A 114 8.28 -17.70 1.11
N ASN A 115 7.48 -17.31 0.12
CA ASN A 115 7.83 -16.29 -0.87
C ASN A 115 7.44 -14.87 -0.43
N ASP A 116 7.09 -14.68 0.85
CA ASP A 116 6.59 -13.40 1.37
C ASP A 116 7.71 -12.35 1.42
N LEU A 117 8.97 -12.81 1.52
CA LEU A 117 10.15 -11.97 1.47
C LEU A 117 10.88 -12.12 0.14
N SER A 118 10.99 -11.01 -0.58
CA SER A 118 11.88 -10.90 -1.75
C SER A 118 13.35 -11.13 -1.36
N TRP A 119 14.19 -11.43 -2.34
CA TRP A 119 15.62 -11.60 -2.08
C TRP A 119 16.29 -10.32 -1.53
N ILE A 120 15.88 -9.14 -2.02
CA ILE A 120 16.34 -7.85 -1.50
C ILE A 120 15.95 -7.69 -0.01
N GLN A 121 14.71 -8.00 0.35
CA GLN A 121 14.27 -7.93 1.75
C GLN A 121 15.05 -8.90 2.64
N ARG A 122 15.32 -10.12 2.15
CA ARG A 122 16.17 -11.10 2.85
C ARG A 122 17.58 -10.58 3.08
N LEU A 123 18.19 -9.92 2.09
CA LEU A 123 19.50 -9.27 2.24
C LEU A 123 19.45 -8.15 3.29
N ASP A 124 18.47 -7.26 3.21
CA ASP A 124 18.28 -6.16 4.16
C ASP A 124 18.15 -6.66 5.61
N ILE A 125 17.41 -7.76 5.81
CA ILE A 125 17.25 -8.40 7.13
C ILE A 125 18.59 -8.96 7.62
N CYS A 126 19.33 -9.67 6.77
CA CYS A 126 20.66 -10.18 7.09
C CYS A 126 21.63 -9.05 7.45
N ILE A 127 21.62 -7.94 6.68
CA ILE A 127 22.44 -6.75 6.95
C ILE A 127 22.06 -6.14 8.31
N GLY A 128 20.77 -5.97 8.60
CA GLY A 128 20.32 -5.45 9.88
C GLY A 128 20.77 -6.33 11.06
N ALA A 129 20.58 -7.64 10.97
CA ALA A 129 21.05 -8.57 12.00
C ALA A 129 22.58 -8.53 12.16
N ALA A 130 23.32 -8.43 11.05
CA ALA A 130 24.77 -8.30 11.06
C ALA A 130 25.25 -6.99 11.72
N ARG A 131 24.58 -5.86 11.46
CA ARG A 131 24.86 -4.57 12.13
C ARG A 131 24.60 -4.64 13.64
N GLY A 132 23.52 -5.32 14.05
CA GLY A 132 23.25 -5.58 15.47
C GLY A 132 24.40 -6.36 16.14
N LEU A 133 24.87 -7.43 15.50
CA LEU A 133 26.00 -8.22 15.98
C LEU A 133 27.33 -7.46 15.96
N GLN A 134 27.58 -6.67 14.91
CA GLN A 134 28.74 -5.78 14.82
C GLN A 134 28.80 -4.83 16.01
N TYR A 135 27.68 -4.18 16.33
CA TYR A 135 27.58 -3.28 17.48
C TYR A 135 27.83 -4.01 18.82
N LEU A 136 27.35 -5.24 18.99
CA LEU A 136 27.61 -6.04 20.20
C LEU A 136 29.09 -6.44 20.31
N HIS A 137 29.71 -6.78 19.18
CA HIS A 137 31.09 -7.27 19.15
C HIS A 137 32.10 -6.15 19.39
N ASP A 138 31.91 -5.00 18.76
CA ASP A 138 32.85 -3.88 18.82
C ASP A 138 32.08 -2.54 19.04
N PRO A 139 31.45 -2.35 20.22
CA PRO A 139 30.65 -1.16 20.51
C PRO A 139 31.51 0.10 20.59
N VAL A 140 31.07 1.18 19.93
CA VAL A 140 31.79 2.47 19.86
C VAL A 140 31.84 3.17 21.22
N ASP A 141 30.77 3.04 22.02
CA ASP A 141 30.58 3.84 23.24
C ASP A 141 30.77 3.06 24.56
N THR A 142 30.55 1.73 24.55
CA THR A 142 30.60 0.89 25.77
C THR A 142 31.91 0.09 25.80
N GLN A 143 32.66 0.18 26.90
CA GLN A 143 34.01 -0.38 27.02
C GLN A 143 34.07 -1.93 27.11
N GLN A 144 32.97 -2.65 26.81
CA GLN A 144 32.88 -4.11 26.93
C GLN A 144 32.11 -4.74 25.75
N ARG A 145 32.70 -5.80 25.19
CA ARG A 145 32.13 -6.61 24.10
C ARG A 145 31.03 -7.51 24.65
N VAL A 146 29.97 -7.71 23.90
CA VAL A 146 28.91 -8.67 24.20
C VAL A 146 28.96 -9.84 23.22
N LEU A 147 29.01 -11.05 23.76
CA LEU A 147 28.89 -12.30 22.99
C LEU A 147 27.47 -12.84 23.18
N HIS A 148 26.70 -12.95 22.10
CA HIS A 148 25.27 -13.25 22.14
C HIS A 148 24.99 -14.70 22.57
N ARG A 149 25.70 -15.67 21.97
CA ARG A 149 25.67 -17.13 22.20
C ARG A 149 24.44 -17.90 21.74
N ASP A 150 23.36 -17.22 21.35
CA ASP A 150 22.14 -17.87 20.85
C ASP A 150 21.56 -17.20 19.60
N ILE A 151 22.42 -16.91 18.62
CA ILE A 151 21.98 -16.39 17.32
C ILE A 151 21.32 -17.50 16.51
N LYS A 152 20.08 -17.25 16.09
CA LYS A 152 19.25 -18.13 15.25
C LYS A 152 18.14 -17.32 14.59
N SER A 153 17.53 -17.86 13.54
CA SER A 153 16.46 -17.16 12.81
C SER A 153 15.25 -16.81 13.68
N SER A 154 14.91 -17.62 14.70
CA SER A 154 13.81 -17.31 15.64
C SER A 154 14.12 -16.20 16.65
N ASN A 155 15.39 -15.82 16.82
CA ASN A 155 15.83 -14.71 17.67
C ASN A 155 16.09 -13.42 16.88
N ILE A 156 15.84 -13.42 15.57
CA ILE A 156 15.86 -12.22 14.72
C ILE A 156 14.40 -11.83 14.46
N LEU A 157 13.95 -10.78 15.14
CA LEU A 157 12.59 -10.25 15.03
C LEU A 157 12.51 -9.16 13.97
N LEU A 158 11.31 -8.89 13.46
CA LEU A 158 11.05 -7.98 12.35
C LEU A 158 10.01 -6.94 12.77
N ASP A 159 10.36 -5.66 12.63
CA ASP A 159 9.43 -4.54 12.84
C ASP A 159 8.44 -4.38 11.67
N GLU A 160 7.52 -3.41 11.77
CA GLU A 160 6.51 -3.12 10.75
C GLU A 160 7.08 -2.75 9.38
N ASN A 161 8.34 -2.33 9.31
CA ASN A 161 9.07 -1.98 8.09
C ASN A 161 10.02 -3.11 7.65
N TRP A 162 9.86 -4.32 8.19
CA TRP A 162 10.68 -5.49 7.92
C TRP A 162 12.16 -5.32 8.30
N LYS A 163 12.48 -4.41 9.23
CA LYS A 163 13.83 -4.24 9.76
C LYS A 163 14.11 -5.24 10.86
N ALA A 164 15.30 -5.83 10.80
CA ALA A 164 15.74 -6.87 11.71
C ALA A 164 16.16 -6.31 13.08
N LYS A 165 15.74 -6.99 14.15
CA LYS A 165 16.15 -6.75 15.53
C LYS A 165 16.55 -8.04 16.22
N VAL A 166 17.80 -8.12 16.69
CA VAL A 166 18.32 -9.26 17.45
C VAL A 166 17.75 -9.24 18.87
N SER A 167 17.32 -10.41 19.36
CA SER A 167 16.64 -10.61 20.65
C SER A 167 17.20 -11.80 21.43
N ASP A 168 16.73 -11.95 22.69
CA ASP A 168 17.04 -13.07 23.60
C ASP A 168 18.46 -13.09 24.17
N PHE A 169 18.76 -12.09 25.01
CA PHE A 169 20.09 -11.87 25.61
C PHE A 169 20.34 -12.64 26.91
N GLY A 170 19.41 -13.50 27.32
CA GLY A 170 19.50 -14.24 28.59
C GLY A 170 20.77 -15.11 28.71
N LEU A 171 21.32 -15.57 27.59
CA LEU A 171 22.53 -16.40 27.57
C LEU A 171 23.82 -15.60 27.39
N SER A 172 23.75 -14.33 27.00
CA SER A 172 24.90 -13.52 26.53
C SER A 172 26.00 -13.34 27.58
N LYS A 173 27.23 -12.98 27.18
CA LYS A 173 28.34 -12.74 28.12
C LYS A 173 29.15 -11.52 27.74
N PHE A 174 29.67 -10.81 28.74
CA PHE A 174 30.68 -9.78 28.53
C PHE A 174 32.04 -10.40 28.27
N GLY A 175 32.72 -9.89 27.25
CA GLY A 175 34.11 -10.14 26.93
C GLY A 175 34.94 -8.85 26.95
N PRO A 176 36.28 -8.93 27.08
CA PRO A 176 37.14 -7.75 27.01
C PRO A 176 37.11 -7.17 25.59
N ALA A 177 36.72 -5.88 25.46
CA ALA A 177 36.70 -5.17 24.18
C ALA A 177 38.08 -4.64 23.75
N ASN A 178 38.98 -4.44 24.71
CA ASN A 178 40.31 -3.84 24.51
C ASN A 178 41.37 -4.79 23.91
N GLN A 179 41.00 -6.03 23.59
CA GLN A 179 41.89 -7.03 23.03
C GLN A 179 41.21 -7.69 21.82
N GLN A 180 41.88 -7.69 20.67
CA GLN A 180 41.33 -8.25 19.42
C GLN A 180 41.03 -9.75 19.55
N PHE A 181 41.93 -10.50 20.18
CA PHE A 181 41.81 -11.95 20.39
C PHE A 181 41.57 -12.26 21.86
N THR A 182 40.32 -12.51 22.21
CA THR A 182 39.91 -12.89 23.56
C THR A 182 39.00 -14.11 23.51
N PHE A 183 39.20 -15.02 24.44
CA PHE A 183 38.32 -16.16 24.64
C PHE A 183 37.88 -16.21 26.10
N LEU A 184 36.65 -16.66 26.31
CA LEU A 184 36.10 -16.91 27.64
C LEU A 184 35.98 -18.42 27.81
N VAL A 185 36.54 -18.95 28.90
CA VAL A 185 36.21 -20.31 29.32
C VAL A 185 34.81 -20.31 29.91
N SER A 186 33.90 -21.06 29.32
CA SER A 186 32.49 -21.08 29.71
C SER A 186 31.86 -22.44 29.48
N ASN A 187 30.89 -22.80 30.33
CA ASN A 187 29.97 -23.90 30.04
C ASN A 187 29.33 -23.68 28.67
N THR A 188 29.20 -24.76 27.90
CA THR A 188 28.63 -24.77 26.55
C THR A 188 27.11 -24.66 26.64
N VAL A 189 26.57 -23.59 26.08
CA VAL A 189 25.12 -23.33 25.98
C VAL A 189 24.81 -22.72 24.61
N GLY A 190 23.57 -22.85 24.16
CA GLY A 190 23.09 -22.33 22.88
C GLY A 190 22.22 -23.37 22.16
N THR A 191 21.63 -22.97 21.04
CA THR A 191 20.72 -23.84 20.28
C THR A 191 21.48 -24.85 19.41
N PHE A 192 21.12 -26.13 19.55
CA PHE A 192 21.72 -27.23 18.79
C PHE A 192 21.60 -27.00 17.27
N GLY A 193 22.71 -27.17 16.55
CA GLY A 193 22.82 -26.88 15.12
C GLY A 193 23.40 -25.50 14.79
N TYR A 194 23.15 -24.50 15.64
CA TYR A 194 23.72 -23.14 15.49
C TYR A 194 25.02 -22.96 16.26
N CYS A 195 25.22 -23.72 17.34
CA CYS A 195 26.41 -23.63 18.18
C CYS A 195 27.69 -23.92 17.38
N ASP A 196 28.69 -23.04 17.57
CA ASP A 196 30.05 -23.24 17.05
C ASP A 196 30.62 -24.59 17.54
N PRO A 197 31.01 -25.49 16.63
CA PRO A 197 31.53 -26.81 17.00
C PRO A 197 32.81 -26.70 17.84
N LEU A 198 33.67 -25.72 17.57
CA LEU A 198 34.91 -25.54 18.34
C LEU A 198 34.59 -25.10 19.78
N TYR A 199 33.63 -24.21 19.95
CA TYR A 199 33.13 -23.82 21.25
C TYR A 199 32.53 -25.01 22.00
N MET A 200 31.71 -25.84 21.32
CA MET A 200 31.15 -27.05 21.94
C MET A 200 32.20 -28.05 22.40
N GLU A 201 33.29 -28.19 21.64
CA GLU A 201 34.38 -29.13 21.95
C GLU A 201 35.33 -28.61 23.03
N THR A 202 35.65 -27.31 23.02
CA THR A 202 36.71 -26.72 23.87
C THR A 202 36.19 -25.95 25.08
N GLY A 203 34.93 -25.49 25.04
CA GLY A 203 34.39 -24.54 26.01
C GLY A 203 34.92 -23.10 25.84
N TYR A 204 35.72 -22.84 24.79
CA TYR A 204 36.23 -21.50 24.49
C TYR A 204 35.22 -20.72 23.66
N LEU A 205 34.63 -19.70 24.29
CA LEU A 205 33.67 -18.81 23.66
C LEU A 205 34.39 -17.57 23.15
N THR A 206 34.19 -17.23 21.88
CA THR A 206 34.73 -16.03 21.24
C THR A 206 33.65 -15.30 20.44
N LYS A 207 33.98 -14.13 19.86
CA LYS A 207 33.04 -13.43 18.95
C LYS A 207 32.81 -14.21 17.66
N GLU A 208 33.81 -14.95 17.23
CA GLU A 208 33.76 -15.83 16.07
C GLU A 208 32.78 -17.00 16.29
N SER A 209 32.42 -17.32 17.54
CA SER A 209 31.34 -18.28 17.82
C SER A 209 29.97 -17.74 17.42
N ASP A 210 29.68 -16.44 17.64
CA ASP A 210 28.45 -15.81 17.13
C ASP A 210 28.48 -15.70 15.60
N VAL A 211 29.66 -15.45 15.00
CA VAL A 211 29.84 -15.43 13.54
C VAL A 211 29.46 -16.78 12.93
N TYR A 212 29.86 -17.89 13.57
CA TYR A 212 29.45 -19.22 13.11
C TYR A 212 27.93 -19.38 13.12
N SER A 213 27.28 -19.03 14.24
CA SER A 213 25.82 -19.09 14.37
C SER A 213 25.11 -18.21 13.35
N PHE A 214 25.65 -17.02 13.06
CA PHE A 214 25.14 -16.14 12.00
C PHE A 214 25.32 -16.76 10.59
N GLY A 215 26.44 -17.44 10.34
CA GLY A 215 26.66 -18.20 9.10
C GLY A 215 25.60 -19.27 8.86
N VAL A 216 25.08 -19.90 9.92
CA VAL A 216 23.95 -20.84 9.84
C VAL A 216 22.69 -20.11 9.36
N VAL A 217 22.36 -18.96 9.98
CA VAL A 217 21.22 -18.13 9.59
C VAL A 217 21.31 -17.69 8.12
N LEU A 218 22.49 -17.28 7.65
CA LEU A 218 22.67 -16.90 6.24
C LEU A 218 22.31 -18.06 5.28
N PHE A 219 22.71 -19.30 5.61
CA PHE A 219 22.30 -20.45 4.82
C PHE A 219 20.84 -20.82 4.98
N GLU A 220 20.23 -20.62 6.15
CA GLU A 220 18.77 -20.76 6.30
C GLU A 220 18.03 -19.81 5.36
N VAL A 221 18.47 -18.55 5.29
CA VAL A 221 17.89 -17.51 4.42
C VAL A 221 18.06 -17.84 2.94
N LEU A 222 19.24 -18.31 2.53
CA LEU A 222 19.55 -18.69 1.14
C LEU A 222 18.78 -19.94 0.69
N CYS A 223 18.69 -20.94 1.57
CA CYS A 223 18.11 -22.24 1.24
C CYS A 223 16.62 -22.36 1.55
N GLY A 224 16.07 -21.43 2.33
CA GLY A 224 14.69 -21.49 2.80
C GLY A 224 14.42 -22.75 3.63
N ARG A 225 15.39 -23.18 4.43
CA ARG A 225 15.33 -24.42 5.24
C ARG A 225 15.77 -24.12 6.66
N PHE A 226 15.25 -24.90 7.60
CA PHE A 226 15.71 -24.82 8.99
C PHE A 226 17.06 -25.52 9.15
N CYS A 227 17.83 -25.10 10.15
CA CYS A 227 19.15 -25.63 10.49
C CYS A 227 19.13 -27.16 10.69
N VAL A 228 18.05 -27.69 11.26
CA VAL A 228 17.83 -29.12 11.50
C VAL A 228 16.50 -29.53 10.89
N GLU A 229 16.53 -30.43 9.91
CA GLU A 229 15.35 -31.06 9.35
C GLU A 229 15.42 -32.59 9.54
N ASN A 230 14.32 -33.18 10.00
CA ASN A 230 14.17 -34.63 10.11
C ASN A 230 13.74 -35.17 8.74
N TYR A 231 14.61 -35.96 8.10
CA TYR A 231 14.29 -36.65 6.85
C TYR A 231 14.53 -38.15 7.05
N GLU A 232 13.48 -38.97 6.90
CA GLU A 232 13.58 -40.45 6.89
C GLU A 232 14.50 -41.01 8.00
N ASP A 233 14.24 -40.63 9.26
CA ASP A 233 15.00 -41.05 10.46
C ASP A 233 16.47 -40.61 10.57
N PHE A 234 16.97 -39.72 9.68
CA PHE A 234 18.29 -39.09 9.82
C PHE A 234 18.19 -37.56 9.96
N ARG A 235 18.84 -37.00 10.98
CA ARG A 235 19.02 -35.55 11.13
C ARG A 235 20.04 -35.06 10.10
N ARG A 236 19.59 -34.32 9.09
CA ARG A 236 20.50 -33.59 8.19
C ARG A 236 20.71 -32.18 8.73
N PHE A 237 21.98 -31.82 8.91
CA PHE A 237 22.38 -30.49 9.35
C PHE A 237 22.59 -29.61 8.13
N LEU A 238 21.82 -28.52 8.03
CA LEU A 238 21.96 -27.57 6.94
C LEU A 238 23.40 -27.02 6.82
N PRO A 239 24.11 -26.67 7.90
CA PRO A 239 25.46 -26.12 7.79
C PRO A 239 26.44 -27.04 7.05
N THR A 240 26.49 -28.32 7.42
CA THR A 240 27.42 -29.28 6.80
C THR A 240 27.02 -29.61 5.37
N PHE A 241 25.72 -29.70 5.09
CA PHE A 241 25.20 -29.93 3.74
C PHE A 241 25.47 -28.73 2.83
N ALA A 242 25.23 -27.51 3.30
CA ALA A 242 25.48 -26.28 2.55
C ALA A 242 26.97 -26.06 2.27
N GLN A 243 27.85 -26.32 3.24
CA GLN A 243 29.30 -26.29 3.03
C GLN A 243 29.77 -27.29 1.96
N LYS A 244 29.17 -28.50 1.95
CA LYS A 244 29.45 -29.50 0.90
C LYS A 244 29.00 -29.00 -0.46
N CYS A 245 27.77 -28.51 -0.58
CA CYS A 245 27.26 -27.93 -1.83
C CYS A 245 28.08 -26.74 -2.32
N TYR A 246 28.55 -25.87 -1.41
CA TYR A 246 29.45 -24.77 -1.75
C TYR A 246 30.77 -25.27 -2.35
N LYS A 247 31.45 -26.20 -1.67
CA LYS A 247 32.72 -26.78 -2.13
C LYS A 247 32.60 -27.52 -3.46
N GLU A 248 31.48 -28.20 -3.67
CA GLU A 248 31.20 -28.95 -4.90
C GLU A 248 30.62 -28.08 -6.04
N MET A 249 30.46 -26.76 -5.83
CA MET A 249 29.82 -25.84 -6.79
C MET A 249 28.39 -26.25 -7.18
N LYS A 250 27.62 -26.76 -6.22
CA LYS A 250 26.23 -27.26 -6.36
C LYS A 250 25.22 -26.45 -5.54
N LEU A 251 25.48 -25.17 -5.30
CA LEU A 251 24.58 -24.31 -4.52
C LEU A 251 23.21 -24.13 -5.20
N ASP A 252 23.17 -24.12 -6.52
CA ASP A 252 21.96 -24.11 -7.34
C ASP A 252 20.97 -25.20 -6.93
N THR A 253 21.45 -26.34 -6.42
CA THR A 253 20.61 -27.45 -5.97
C THR A 253 19.87 -27.19 -4.64
N ILE A 254 20.31 -26.20 -3.85
CA ILE A 254 19.79 -25.94 -2.50
C ILE A 254 19.18 -24.55 -2.31
N ILE A 255 19.33 -23.63 -3.28
CA ILE A 255 18.75 -22.29 -3.23
C ILE A 255 17.23 -22.35 -3.35
N PHE A 256 16.55 -21.55 -2.52
CA PHE A 256 15.09 -21.42 -2.52
C PHE A 256 14.61 -20.55 -3.70
N HIS A 257 15.08 -19.31 -3.81
CA HIS A 257 14.72 -18.34 -4.87
C HIS A 257 15.55 -18.52 -6.17
N ARG A 258 15.47 -19.70 -6.79
CA ARG A 258 16.25 -19.98 -8.01
C ARG A 258 15.88 -19.01 -9.14
N GLY A 259 16.89 -18.44 -9.80
CA GLY A 259 16.72 -17.54 -10.95
C GLY A 259 16.32 -16.11 -10.60
N GLN A 260 16.19 -15.76 -9.32
CA GLN A 260 15.91 -14.39 -8.87
C GLN A 260 17.16 -13.66 -8.36
N ILE A 261 18.23 -14.40 -8.05
CA ILE A 261 19.46 -13.86 -7.45
C ILE A 261 20.52 -13.60 -8.54
N SER A 262 21.08 -12.39 -8.55
CA SER A 262 22.24 -12.02 -9.37
C SER A 262 23.42 -12.96 -9.11
N PRO A 263 24.17 -13.41 -10.13
CA PRO A 263 25.34 -14.26 -9.93
C PRO A 263 26.39 -13.66 -8.97
N ASN A 264 26.65 -12.35 -9.07
CA ASN A 264 27.61 -11.66 -8.20
C ASN A 264 27.09 -11.55 -6.76
N CYS A 265 25.79 -11.28 -6.60
CA CYS A 265 25.13 -11.30 -5.30
C CYS A 265 25.22 -12.69 -4.67
N LEU A 266 24.84 -13.74 -5.40
CA LEU A 266 24.87 -15.12 -4.93
C LEU A 266 26.28 -15.54 -4.54
N TYR A 267 27.27 -15.23 -5.38
CA TYR A 267 28.67 -15.54 -5.09
C TYR A 267 29.12 -14.85 -3.80
N THR A 268 28.90 -13.55 -3.67
CA THR A 268 29.32 -12.76 -2.50
C THR A 268 28.63 -13.27 -1.23
N PHE A 269 27.29 -13.41 -1.26
CA PHE A 269 26.48 -13.87 -0.14
C PHE A 269 26.87 -15.30 0.31
N SER A 270 27.00 -16.24 -0.63
CA SER A 270 27.34 -17.62 -0.29
C SER A 270 28.79 -17.77 0.17
N THR A 271 29.71 -16.95 -0.34
CA THR A 271 31.12 -16.94 0.08
C THR A 271 31.27 -16.46 1.51
N VAL A 272 30.58 -15.37 1.89
CA VAL A 272 30.61 -14.88 3.27
C VAL A 272 29.95 -15.88 4.22
N ALA A 273 28.79 -16.45 3.85
CA ALA A 273 28.12 -17.49 4.65
C ALA A 273 29.02 -18.73 4.85
N TYR A 274 29.70 -19.18 3.80
CA TYR A 274 30.63 -20.30 3.86
C TYR A 274 31.84 -20.02 4.77
N ARG A 275 32.43 -18.82 4.68
CA ARG A 275 33.57 -18.43 5.54
C ARG A 275 33.16 -18.32 7.02
N CYS A 276 31.94 -17.85 7.30
CA CYS A 276 31.40 -17.84 8.66
C CYS A 276 31.36 -19.25 9.30
N LEU A 277 31.14 -20.29 8.49
CA LEU A 277 31.08 -21.68 8.97
C LEU A 277 32.44 -22.40 9.06
N GLN A 278 33.58 -21.72 8.83
CA GLN A 278 34.87 -22.39 8.94
C GLN A 278 35.13 -22.92 10.34
N ARG A 279 35.86 -24.04 10.42
CA ARG A 279 36.21 -24.65 11.71
C ARG A 279 37.29 -23.84 12.43
N ASP A 280 38.27 -23.31 11.70
CA ASP A 280 39.25 -22.39 12.27
C ASP A 280 38.62 -21.00 12.42
N THR A 281 38.60 -20.49 13.66
CA THR A 281 38.12 -19.15 14.00
C THR A 281 38.83 -18.03 13.21
N LYS A 282 40.09 -18.22 12.82
CA LYS A 282 40.87 -17.21 12.07
C LYS A 282 40.44 -17.07 10.62
N GLU A 283 39.77 -18.08 10.07
CA GLU A 283 39.23 -18.04 8.70
C GLU A 283 37.83 -17.43 8.66
N ARG A 284 37.21 -17.21 9.83
CA ARG A 284 35.90 -16.54 9.93
C ARG A 284 36.10 -15.03 9.82
N PRO A 285 35.27 -14.32 9.02
CA PRO A 285 35.36 -12.87 8.87
C PRO A 285 34.86 -12.15 10.12
N LEU A 286 35.25 -10.88 10.28
CA LEU A 286 34.68 -10.02 11.31
C LEU A 286 33.26 -9.59 10.91
N MET A 287 32.42 -9.24 11.89
CA MET A 287 31.08 -8.72 11.59
C MET A 287 31.08 -7.47 10.73
N ASP A 288 32.11 -6.60 10.86
CA ASP A 288 32.29 -5.42 9.99
C ASP A 288 32.54 -5.82 8.52
N ASP A 289 33.37 -6.84 8.29
CA ASP A 289 33.60 -7.38 6.93
C ASP A 289 32.33 -8.03 6.38
N ILE A 290 31.59 -8.76 7.22
CA ILE A 290 30.33 -9.39 6.85
C ILE A 290 29.30 -8.34 6.42
N VAL A 291 29.14 -7.24 7.17
CA VAL A 291 28.21 -6.15 6.81
C VAL A 291 28.58 -5.57 5.44
N LYS A 292 29.85 -5.22 5.22
CA LYS A 292 30.34 -4.67 3.94
C LYS A 292 30.08 -5.60 2.76
N GLU A 293 30.35 -6.89 2.94
CA GLU A 293 30.13 -7.88 1.87
C GLU A 293 28.65 -8.13 1.60
N LEU A 294 27.78 -8.11 2.62
CA LEU A 294 26.33 -8.22 2.43
C LEU A 294 25.75 -6.95 1.77
N GLU A 295 26.25 -5.77 2.10
CA GLU A 295 25.90 -4.51 1.43
C GLU A 295 26.32 -4.52 -0.04
N ALA A 296 27.53 -4.98 -0.34
CA ALA A 296 27.98 -5.18 -1.73
C ALA A 296 27.11 -6.21 -2.48
N ALA A 297 26.71 -7.30 -1.81
CA ALA A 297 25.78 -8.26 -2.40
C ALA A 297 24.41 -7.66 -2.71
N LEU A 298 23.91 -6.75 -1.85
CA LEU A 298 22.68 -5.99 -2.08
C LEU A 298 22.82 -5.04 -3.28
N GLU A 299 23.93 -4.30 -3.36
CA GLU A 299 24.22 -3.43 -4.51
C GLU A 299 24.22 -4.22 -5.83
N TYR A 300 24.89 -5.37 -5.88
CA TYR A 300 24.88 -6.25 -7.05
C TYR A 300 23.49 -6.78 -7.42
N GLN A 301 22.61 -6.98 -6.43
CA GLN A 301 21.24 -7.41 -6.69
C GLN A 301 20.39 -6.27 -7.23
N VAL A 302 20.48 -5.08 -6.64
CA VAL A 302 19.75 -3.90 -7.08
C VAL A 302 20.15 -3.51 -8.50
N GLU A 303 21.45 -3.52 -8.81
CA GLU A 303 21.96 -3.27 -10.16
C GLU A 303 21.44 -4.32 -11.15
N TYR A 304 21.45 -5.60 -10.78
CA TYR A 304 20.90 -6.67 -11.62
C TYR A 304 19.41 -6.54 -11.89
N GLU A 305 18.61 -6.17 -10.88
CA GLU A 305 17.17 -5.93 -11.05
C GLU A 305 16.91 -4.71 -11.93
N PHE A 306 17.67 -3.63 -11.75
CA PHE A 306 17.62 -2.46 -12.61
C PHE A 306 17.96 -2.80 -14.06
N GLU A 307 19.06 -3.51 -14.29
CA GLU A 307 19.44 -3.96 -15.63
C GLU A 307 18.40 -4.90 -16.24
N LYS A 308 17.79 -5.78 -15.45
CA LYS A 308 16.76 -6.71 -15.92
C LYS A 308 15.51 -5.95 -16.34
N GLU A 309 15.11 -4.96 -15.56
CA GLU A 309 13.99 -4.07 -15.89
C GLU A 309 14.30 -3.22 -17.13
N GLU A 310 15.53 -2.71 -17.25
CA GLU A 310 15.98 -1.93 -18.40
C GLU A 310 16.07 -2.81 -19.66
N LYS A 311 16.60 -4.03 -19.56
CA LYS A 311 16.61 -5.02 -20.65
C LYS A 311 15.20 -5.41 -21.05
N LEU A 312 14.27 -5.55 -20.10
CA LEU A 312 12.86 -5.82 -20.42
C LEU A 312 12.23 -4.62 -21.15
N LYS A 313 12.45 -3.39 -20.66
CA LYS A 313 12.03 -2.16 -21.33
C LYS A 313 12.64 -2.02 -22.72
N ASN A 314 13.92 -2.36 -22.89
CA ASN A 314 14.65 -2.28 -24.16
C ASN A 314 14.27 -3.40 -25.12
N ALA A 315 14.03 -4.62 -24.64
CA ALA A 315 13.54 -5.75 -25.44
C ALA A 315 12.11 -5.47 -25.93
N MET A 316 11.24 -4.97 -25.03
CA MET A 316 9.93 -4.45 -25.41
C MET A 316 10.08 -3.30 -26.41
N ALA A 317 11.02 -2.37 -26.23
CA ALA A 317 11.25 -1.29 -27.18
C ALA A 317 11.78 -1.79 -28.54
N GLN A 318 12.60 -2.84 -28.59
CA GLN A 318 13.16 -3.42 -29.82
C GLN A 318 12.14 -4.25 -30.61
N GLU A 319 11.22 -4.96 -29.96
CA GLU A 319 10.11 -5.65 -30.62
C GLU A 319 9.14 -4.69 -31.35
N PHE A 320 9.19 -3.41 -30.98
CA PHE A 320 8.34 -2.35 -31.53
C PHE A 320 9.12 -1.24 -32.25
N ASP A 321 10.43 -1.35 -32.51
CA ASP A 321 11.21 -0.29 -33.19
C ASP A 321 11.14 -0.37 -34.74
N THR A 322 9.92 -0.49 -35.27
CA THR A 322 9.65 -0.49 -36.72
C THR A 322 9.05 0.84 -37.18
N GLU A 323 9.26 1.20 -38.45
CA GLU A 323 8.61 2.37 -39.05
C GLU A 323 7.07 2.26 -38.97
N GLU A 324 6.50 1.06 -39.08
CA GLU A 324 5.07 0.80 -38.88
C GLU A 324 4.59 1.11 -37.46
N PHE A 325 5.34 0.74 -36.43
CA PHE A 325 4.96 1.05 -35.03
C PHE A 325 4.98 2.56 -34.76
N TRP A 326 6.06 3.25 -35.15
CA TRP A 326 6.14 4.70 -34.98
C TRP A 326 5.10 5.43 -35.83
N LYS A 327 4.71 4.87 -36.99
CA LYS A 327 3.58 5.36 -37.78
C LYS A 327 2.24 5.19 -37.05
N MET A 328 2.04 4.10 -36.29
CA MET A 328 0.84 3.92 -35.45
C MET A 328 0.82 4.89 -34.26
N LYS A 329 1.99 5.18 -33.66
CA LYS A 329 2.12 6.10 -32.52
C LYS A 329 2.07 7.59 -32.93
N LEU A 330 2.22 7.93 -34.20
CA LEU A 330 2.08 9.32 -34.65
C LEU A 330 0.61 9.66 -34.93
N PRO A 331 0.13 10.86 -34.55
CA PRO A 331 -1.16 11.35 -35.00
C PRO A 331 -1.30 11.26 -36.52
N GLN A 332 -2.48 10.89 -37.03
CA GLN A 332 -2.71 10.72 -38.48
C GLN A 332 -2.40 11.98 -39.31
N ASP A 333 -2.53 13.16 -38.71
CA ASP A 333 -2.27 14.47 -39.32
C ASP A 333 -0.92 15.09 -38.91
N SER A 334 0.04 14.27 -38.43
CA SER A 334 1.36 14.75 -37.97
C SER A 334 2.13 15.55 -39.02
N GLU A 335 2.03 15.17 -40.30
CA GLU A 335 2.74 15.87 -41.39
C GLU A 335 2.15 17.27 -41.64
N ASP A 336 0.83 17.42 -41.54
CA ASP A 336 0.17 18.71 -41.65
C ASP A 336 0.42 19.59 -40.42
N ILE A 337 0.55 18.98 -39.23
CA ILE A 337 0.90 19.67 -38.00
C ILE A 337 2.32 20.23 -38.10
N ILE A 338 3.32 19.44 -38.53
CA ILE A 338 4.70 19.94 -38.67
C ILE A 338 4.78 21.10 -39.66
N LYS A 339 4.09 21.02 -40.81
CA LYS A 339 4.00 22.12 -41.77
C LYS A 339 3.47 23.41 -41.14
N ARG A 340 2.57 23.31 -40.15
CA ARG A 340 1.99 24.46 -39.43
C ARG A 340 2.89 24.97 -38.30
N LEU A 341 3.61 24.09 -37.61
CA LEU A 341 4.39 24.43 -36.43
C LEU A 341 5.75 25.06 -36.77
N ASN A 342 6.47 24.50 -37.75
CA ASN A 342 7.73 25.05 -38.27
C ASN A 342 8.22 24.23 -39.49
N PRO A 343 8.21 24.77 -40.73
CA PRO A 343 8.63 24.03 -41.92
C PRO A 343 10.14 23.73 -42.01
N LEU A 344 10.96 24.24 -41.08
CA LEU A 344 12.42 24.03 -41.07
C LEU A 344 12.91 22.80 -40.30
N ALA A 345 12.01 22.10 -39.59
CA ALA A 345 12.38 20.88 -38.86
C ALA A 345 12.58 19.72 -39.85
N VAL A 346 13.83 19.41 -40.17
CA VAL A 346 14.19 18.24 -40.99
C VAL A 346 14.24 17.01 -40.09
N TYR A 347 13.44 16.00 -40.40
CA TYR A 347 13.47 14.67 -39.79
C TYR A 347 13.57 13.62 -40.91
N ASN A 348 14.27 12.52 -40.63
CA ASN A 348 14.53 11.47 -41.61
C ASN A 348 13.74 10.18 -41.32
N THR A 349 13.24 9.99 -40.10
CA THR A 349 12.47 8.80 -39.68
C THR A 349 11.20 9.17 -38.90
N LYS A 350 10.20 8.27 -38.85
CA LYS A 350 8.98 8.50 -38.04
C LYS A 350 9.28 8.50 -36.54
N LYS A 351 10.32 7.78 -36.11
CA LYS A 351 10.86 7.80 -34.75
C LYS A 351 11.42 9.18 -34.37
N GLU A 352 12.22 9.79 -35.25
CA GLU A 352 12.74 11.15 -35.05
C GLU A 352 11.60 12.16 -34.98
N LEU A 353 10.60 12.02 -35.85
CA LEU A 353 9.40 12.85 -35.81
C LEU A 353 8.64 12.69 -34.49
N PHE A 354 8.41 11.46 -34.02
CA PHE A 354 7.77 11.20 -32.74
C PHE A 354 8.57 11.81 -31.58
N SER A 355 9.90 11.64 -31.56
CA SER A 355 10.76 12.22 -30.52
C SER A 355 10.69 13.75 -30.49
N LEU A 356 10.67 14.40 -31.66
CA LEU A 356 10.51 15.85 -31.77
C LEU A 356 9.15 16.31 -31.23
N LEU A 357 8.07 15.64 -31.62
CA LEU A 357 6.73 15.95 -31.12
C LEU A 357 6.59 15.65 -29.62
N HIS A 358 7.18 14.57 -29.13
CA HIS A 358 7.12 14.19 -27.71
C HIS A 358 7.83 15.21 -26.81
N LYS A 359 8.99 15.73 -27.24
CA LYS A 359 9.71 16.80 -26.53
C LYS A 359 8.95 18.13 -26.49
N GLY A 360 8.05 18.35 -27.45
CA GLY A 360 7.23 19.53 -27.57
C GLY A 360 7.85 20.63 -28.44
N ILE A 361 7.02 21.28 -29.25
CA ILE A 361 7.41 22.32 -30.19
C ILE A 361 6.71 23.63 -29.84
N LEU A 362 7.49 24.70 -29.65
CA LEU A 362 6.98 26.05 -29.46
C LEU A 362 6.50 26.64 -30.80
N PHE A 363 5.32 27.27 -30.78
CA PHE A 363 4.73 27.93 -31.94
C PHE A 363 3.86 29.12 -31.52
N ASP A 364 3.31 29.87 -32.49
CA ASP A 364 2.41 31.01 -32.24
C ASP A 364 3.09 32.06 -31.32
N ASP A 365 4.20 32.61 -31.81
CA ASP A 365 5.07 33.58 -31.10
C ASP A 365 5.63 33.09 -29.75
N SER A 366 5.92 31.79 -29.66
CA SER A 366 6.41 31.11 -28.43
C SER A 366 5.42 31.21 -27.26
N GLU A 367 4.13 31.29 -27.56
CA GLU A 367 3.06 31.34 -26.55
C GLU A 367 2.33 30.00 -26.40
N ARG A 368 2.59 29.03 -27.28
CA ARG A 368 1.98 27.69 -27.25
C ARG A 368 3.04 26.62 -27.44
N VAL A 369 2.87 25.47 -26.78
CA VAL A 369 3.68 24.26 -27.00
C VAL A 369 2.75 23.14 -27.45
N PHE A 370 3.04 22.54 -28.58
CA PHE A 370 2.39 21.31 -29.03
C PHE A 370 3.27 20.12 -28.68
N SER A 371 2.70 19.07 -28.09
CA SER A 371 3.43 17.81 -27.90
C SER A 371 2.54 16.58 -28.14
N VAL A 372 3.14 15.40 -28.08
CA VAL A 372 2.44 14.11 -28.19
C VAL A 372 2.86 13.21 -27.03
N ASN A 373 1.90 12.58 -26.34
CA ASN A 373 2.19 11.68 -25.22
C ASN A 373 2.71 10.29 -25.71
N GLU A 374 3.00 9.37 -24.79
CA GLU A 374 3.51 8.03 -25.10
C GLU A 374 2.55 7.20 -25.98
N ASP A 375 1.26 7.54 -26.00
CA ASP A 375 0.22 6.86 -26.79
C ASP A 375 -0.04 7.49 -28.15
N GLY A 376 0.68 8.55 -28.52
CA GLY A 376 0.43 9.24 -29.78
C GLY A 376 -0.71 10.24 -29.73
N ILE A 377 -1.21 10.56 -28.54
CA ILE A 377 -2.30 11.52 -28.33
C ILE A 377 -1.70 12.92 -28.19
N LYS A 378 -2.29 13.88 -28.92
CA LYS A 378 -1.83 15.27 -28.94
C LYS A 378 -2.05 15.94 -27.59
N CYS A 379 -1.10 16.74 -27.12
CA CYS A 379 -1.16 17.57 -25.93
C CYS A 379 -0.85 19.02 -26.29
N GLU A 380 -1.32 19.96 -25.48
CA GLU A 380 -1.05 21.38 -25.72
C GLU A 380 -0.84 22.17 -24.41
N LEU A 381 0.15 23.06 -24.41
CA LEU A 381 0.35 24.08 -23.37
C LEU A 381 0.09 25.46 -23.94
N ILE A 382 -0.63 26.31 -23.21
CA ILE A 382 -0.89 27.70 -23.58
C ILE A 382 -0.35 28.63 -22.48
N SER A 383 0.52 29.56 -22.88
CA SER A 383 1.10 30.58 -22.00
C SER A 383 0.04 31.56 -21.48
N ALA A 384 0.22 32.02 -20.23
CA ALA A 384 -0.57 33.11 -19.67
C ALA A 384 -0.57 34.38 -20.51
N LYS A 385 0.51 34.66 -21.26
CA LYS A 385 0.59 35.81 -22.17
C LYS A 385 -0.54 35.82 -23.19
N ARG A 386 -0.91 34.65 -23.71
CA ARG A 386 -1.93 34.53 -24.76
C ARG A 386 -3.33 34.76 -24.26
N PHE A 387 -3.70 34.12 -23.15
CA PHE A 387 -5.06 34.21 -22.62
C PHE A 387 -5.30 35.45 -21.74
N LEU A 388 -4.26 36.11 -21.23
CA LEU A 388 -4.42 37.35 -20.47
C LEU A 388 -4.48 38.60 -21.33
N ASN A 389 -4.06 38.53 -22.59
CA ASN A 389 -4.10 39.67 -23.53
C ASN A 389 -5.53 40.20 -23.79
N MET A 390 -6.57 39.49 -23.34
CA MET A 390 -7.97 39.90 -23.43
C MET A 390 -8.53 40.61 -22.18
N ASN A 391 -7.73 40.79 -21.11
CA ASN A 391 -8.16 41.36 -19.84
C ASN A 391 -7.74 42.83 -19.67
N LYS A 392 -8.71 43.74 -19.49
CA LYS A 392 -8.49 45.20 -19.27
C LYS A 392 -7.96 45.59 -17.87
N ARG A 393 -7.35 44.68 -17.10
CA ARG A 393 -6.90 44.93 -15.69
C ARG A 393 -5.38 45.02 -15.55
N SER A 394 -4.92 45.67 -14.48
CA SER A 394 -3.49 45.83 -14.15
C SER A 394 -2.89 44.59 -13.49
N TYR A 395 -2.24 43.73 -14.27
CA TYR A 395 -1.34 42.68 -13.79
C TYR A 395 0.11 43.02 -14.19
N LYS A 396 1.11 42.46 -13.50
CA LYS A 396 2.54 42.66 -13.83
C LYS A 396 3.11 41.40 -14.46
N TRP A 397 4.21 41.53 -15.20
CA TRP A 397 4.91 40.39 -15.78
C TRP A 397 6.22 40.12 -15.03
N GLN A 398 6.50 38.84 -14.76
CA GLN A 398 7.78 38.38 -14.25
C GLN A 398 8.45 37.47 -15.28
N SER A 399 9.72 37.75 -15.59
CA SER A 399 10.55 36.87 -16.40
C SER A 399 11.41 35.98 -15.50
N GLY A 400 11.63 34.74 -15.94
CA GLY A 400 12.46 33.77 -15.23
C GLY A 400 13.23 32.89 -16.21
N ARG A 401 14.53 32.68 -15.98
CA ARG A 401 15.40 31.89 -16.86
C ARG A 401 15.05 30.38 -16.87
N LYS A 402 14.35 29.90 -15.84
CA LYS A 402 13.92 28.50 -15.69
C LYS A 402 12.43 28.28 -16.00
N PHE A 403 11.73 29.29 -16.51
CA PHE A 403 10.30 29.17 -16.82
C PHE A 403 10.13 28.47 -18.18
N ARG A 404 9.10 27.61 -18.32
CA ARG A 404 8.81 26.94 -19.60
C ARG A 404 8.38 27.96 -20.67
N PHE A 405 7.73 29.05 -20.25
CA PHE A 405 7.48 30.23 -21.07
C PHE A 405 8.26 31.43 -20.52
N SER A 406 8.65 32.38 -21.39
CA SER A 406 9.53 33.50 -20.99
C SER A 406 8.98 34.45 -19.90
N LYS A 407 7.67 34.42 -19.63
CA LYS A 407 6.97 35.31 -18.69
C LYS A 407 5.81 34.61 -17.96
N ALA A 408 5.64 34.93 -16.68
CA ALA A 408 4.47 34.61 -15.87
C ALA A 408 3.74 35.90 -15.43
N ALA A 409 2.41 35.85 -15.32
CA ALA A 409 1.61 36.99 -14.89
C ALA A 409 1.45 37.03 -13.37
N ILE A 410 1.65 38.20 -12.77
CA ILE A 410 1.54 38.45 -11.33
C ILE A 410 0.23 39.16 -11.03
N PHE A 411 -0.57 38.56 -10.15
CA PHE A 411 -1.81 39.10 -9.61
C PHE A 411 -1.67 39.36 -8.11
N PRO A 412 -2.16 40.49 -7.58
CA PRO A 412 -2.30 40.67 -6.14
C PRO A 412 -3.23 39.61 -5.54
N TYR A 413 -2.85 39.00 -4.42
CA TYR A 413 -3.61 37.90 -3.80
C TYR A 413 -5.03 38.30 -3.33
N SER A 414 -5.21 39.57 -2.96
CA SER A 414 -6.50 40.12 -2.51
C SER A 414 -7.51 40.34 -3.63
N GLU A 415 -7.09 40.29 -4.90
CA GLU A 415 -7.93 40.63 -6.05
C GLU A 415 -8.52 39.41 -6.77
N GLN A 416 -9.62 39.63 -7.49
CA GLN A 416 -10.18 38.65 -8.41
C GLN A 416 -9.32 38.55 -9.68
N LEU A 417 -8.97 37.33 -10.07
CA LEU A 417 -8.12 37.04 -11.22
C LEU A 417 -8.83 37.32 -12.56
N ASN A 418 -10.12 36.96 -12.66
CA ASN A 418 -10.97 37.06 -13.85
C ASN A 418 -10.29 36.62 -15.16
N ILE A 419 -9.55 35.51 -15.16
CA ILE A 419 -8.77 35.05 -16.32
C ILE A 419 -9.69 34.43 -17.34
N ARG A 420 -9.70 34.94 -18.58
CA ARG A 420 -10.49 34.39 -19.69
C ARG A 420 -9.60 33.56 -20.60
N CYS A 421 -9.76 32.23 -20.57
CA CYS A 421 -9.05 31.38 -21.52
C CYS A 421 -9.91 31.16 -22.77
N ARG A 422 -9.37 31.47 -23.95
CA ARG A 422 -9.89 31.04 -25.26
C ARG A 422 -9.00 29.91 -25.76
N ILE A 423 -9.61 28.74 -25.97
CA ILE A 423 -8.89 27.52 -26.34
C ILE A 423 -9.36 27.14 -27.74
N SER A 424 -8.42 26.93 -28.66
CA SER A 424 -8.71 26.35 -29.96
C SER A 424 -8.32 24.89 -29.93
N THR A 425 -9.27 23.99 -30.12
CA THR A 425 -9.03 22.54 -30.12
C THR A 425 -8.36 22.01 -31.39
N SER A 426 -7.91 22.90 -32.27
CA SER A 426 -7.33 22.56 -33.59
C SER A 426 -6.05 21.74 -33.50
N MET A 427 -5.36 21.82 -32.36
CA MET A 427 -4.14 21.07 -32.07
C MET A 427 -4.38 19.89 -31.11
N LEU A 428 -5.63 19.60 -30.73
CA LEU A 428 -5.99 18.47 -29.88
C LEU A 428 -6.59 17.33 -30.71
N SER A 429 -6.47 16.09 -30.22
CA SER A 429 -7.02 14.91 -30.88
C SER A 429 -8.55 14.89 -30.78
N PRO A 430 -9.30 14.76 -31.89
CA PRO A 430 -10.74 14.57 -31.83
C PRO A 430 -11.13 13.27 -31.12
N GLY A 431 -12.27 13.24 -30.44
CA GLY A 431 -12.79 12.07 -29.73
C GLY A 431 -12.07 11.74 -28.41
N VAL A 432 -11.06 12.53 -28.03
CA VAL A 432 -10.30 12.35 -26.79
C VAL A 432 -10.83 13.27 -25.69
N MET A 433 -10.91 12.75 -24.47
CA MET A 433 -11.20 13.55 -23.27
C MET A 433 -9.91 14.19 -22.75
N TYR A 434 -9.92 15.51 -22.59
CA TYR A 434 -8.80 16.28 -22.09
C TYR A 434 -9.07 16.83 -20.70
N ALA A 435 -8.08 16.79 -19.82
CA ALA A 435 -8.01 17.56 -18.59
C ALA A 435 -7.31 18.89 -18.85
N ALA A 436 -7.94 19.98 -18.43
CA ALA A 436 -7.35 21.29 -18.42
C ALA A 436 -6.81 21.60 -17.02
N SER A 437 -5.51 21.83 -16.91
CA SER A 437 -4.83 22.12 -15.66
C SER A 437 -4.24 23.52 -15.67
N LEU A 438 -4.37 24.24 -14.55
CA LEU A 438 -3.72 25.53 -14.35
C LEU A 438 -2.41 25.34 -13.59
N VAL A 439 -1.36 25.98 -14.05
CA VAL A 439 -0.05 26.01 -13.38
C VAL A 439 0.20 27.40 -12.81
N PHE A 440 0.40 27.48 -11.50
CA PHE A 440 0.48 28.72 -10.73
C PHE A 440 1.42 28.60 -9.51
N SER A 441 1.71 29.72 -8.86
CA SER A 441 2.52 29.76 -7.63
C SER A 441 2.10 30.91 -6.73
N PHE A 442 2.43 30.84 -5.44
CA PHE A 442 2.19 31.89 -4.45
C PHE A 442 3.51 32.59 -4.08
N GLN A 443 3.46 33.91 -3.91
CA GLN A 443 4.61 34.74 -3.55
C GLN A 443 4.37 35.47 -2.22
N ARG A 444 5.40 35.51 -1.37
CA ARG A 444 5.49 36.31 -0.16
C ARG A 444 6.50 37.43 -0.38
N GLY A 445 6.02 38.66 -0.57
CA GLY A 445 6.86 39.79 -0.95
C GLY A 445 7.47 39.59 -2.34
N ARG A 446 8.81 39.44 -2.43
CA ARG A 446 9.53 39.11 -3.66
C ARG A 446 9.94 37.63 -3.78
N GLU A 447 9.73 36.83 -2.74
CA GLU A 447 10.16 35.43 -2.68
C GLU A 447 9.01 34.46 -2.95
N ASN A 448 9.29 33.39 -3.70
CA ASN A 448 8.32 32.32 -3.94
C ASN A 448 8.21 31.44 -2.68
N VAL A 449 6.98 31.06 -2.30
CA VAL A 449 6.76 30.27 -1.08
C VAL A 449 7.01 28.79 -1.34
N TYR A 450 8.18 28.29 -0.94
CA TYR A 450 8.55 26.87 -0.97
C TYR A 450 8.43 26.26 0.43
N GLY A 451 7.35 25.52 0.70
CA GLY A 451 7.15 24.79 1.96
C GLY A 451 6.69 23.34 1.68
N GLU A 452 6.95 22.45 2.65
CA GLU A 452 6.77 20.99 2.58
C GLU A 452 5.30 20.54 2.48
N SER A 453 5.07 19.55 1.61
CA SER A 453 3.82 18.81 1.32
C SER A 453 2.61 19.58 0.73
N SER A 454 1.76 18.82 0.02
CA SER A 454 0.66 19.24 -0.85
C SER A 454 -0.25 20.32 -0.24
N LYS A 455 -0.63 21.32 -1.06
CA LYS A 455 -1.33 22.53 -0.58
C LYS A 455 -2.78 22.56 -1.05
N LEU A 456 -3.73 22.64 -0.11
CA LEU A 456 -5.15 22.88 -0.41
C LEU A 456 -5.35 24.30 -0.96
N ALA A 457 -5.81 24.40 -2.21
CA ALA A 457 -6.16 25.64 -2.89
C ALA A 457 -7.64 25.60 -3.30
N ARG A 458 -8.40 26.63 -2.93
CA ARG A 458 -9.79 26.81 -3.35
C ARG A 458 -9.86 27.69 -4.59
N ILE A 459 -10.53 27.21 -5.62
CA ILE A 459 -10.69 27.89 -6.90
C ILE A 459 -12.15 28.19 -7.16
N ASN A 460 -12.42 29.46 -7.45
CA ASN A 460 -13.69 29.91 -7.98
C ASN A 460 -13.51 30.15 -9.47
N TRP A 461 -14.41 29.61 -10.29
CA TRP A 461 -14.42 29.84 -11.72
C TRP A 461 -15.83 29.86 -12.27
N LYS A 462 -15.97 30.42 -13.47
CA LYS A 462 -17.26 30.56 -14.17
C LYS A 462 -17.14 30.05 -15.59
N TYR A 463 -18.15 29.31 -16.03
CA TYR A 463 -18.34 28.94 -17.42
C TYR A 463 -19.75 29.32 -17.82
N GLN A 464 -19.89 30.20 -18.82
CA GLN A 464 -21.17 30.81 -19.18
C GLN A 464 -21.86 31.44 -17.94
N GLU A 465 -23.10 31.08 -17.64
CA GLU A 465 -23.85 31.59 -16.48
C GLU A 465 -23.55 30.83 -15.16
N LEU A 466 -22.74 29.78 -15.22
CA LEU A 466 -22.53 28.89 -14.08
C LEU A 466 -21.29 29.34 -13.32
N SER A 467 -21.48 29.63 -12.03
CA SER A 467 -20.41 29.92 -11.09
C SER A 467 -20.16 28.70 -10.21
N VAL A 468 -18.92 28.22 -10.20
CA VAL A 468 -18.46 26.99 -9.52
C VAL A 468 -17.33 27.36 -8.56
N SER A 469 -17.36 26.83 -7.32
CA SER A 469 -16.41 27.13 -6.25
C SER A 469 -15.81 25.85 -5.63
N SER A 470 -14.90 25.19 -6.33
CA SER A 470 -14.32 23.92 -5.85
C SER A 470 -13.06 24.11 -4.99
N THR A 471 -12.92 23.29 -3.95
CA THR A 471 -11.69 23.21 -3.14
C THR A 471 -10.84 22.07 -3.67
N HIS A 472 -9.58 22.30 -3.99
CA HIS A 472 -8.72 21.31 -4.61
C HIS A 472 -7.40 21.13 -3.87
N ILE A 473 -6.79 19.95 -3.99
CA ILE A 473 -5.40 19.73 -3.60
C ILE A 473 -4.53 20.08 -4.81
N ALA A 474 -3.63 21.05 -4.67
CA ALA A 474 -2.68 21.39 -5.73
C ALA A 474 -1.45 20.49 -5.63
N GLU A 475 -1.08 19.89 -6.76
CA GLU A 475 0.09 19.03 -6.91
C GLU A 475 1.32 19.91 -7.16
N ARG A 476 2.47 19.56 -6.56
CA ARG A 476 3.72 20.30 -6.77
C ARG A 476 4.50 19.66 -7.92
N GLU A 477 4.85 20.45 -8.92
CA GLU A 477 5.73 20.04 -10.03
C GLU A 477 7.21 20.11 -9.62
N LYS A 478 8.08 19.37 -10.34
CA LYS A 478 9.53 19.27 -10.06
C LYS A 478 10.26 20.62 -10.10
N ASP A 479 9.76 21.57 -10.87
CA ASP A 479 10.27 22.95 -10.99
C ASP A 479 9.71 23.91 -9.92
N GLY A 480 8.91 23.38 -8.99
CA GLY A 480 8.38 24.08 -7.83
C GLY A 480 7.05 24.80 -8.06
N TRP A 481 6.49 24.75 -9.27
CA TRP A 481 5.15 25.27 -9.57
C TRP A 481 4.05 24.37 -8.98
N LEU A 482 2.87 24.94 -8.77
CA LEU A 482 1.68 24.20 -8.36
C LEU A 482 0.78 23.97 -9.57
N LYS A 483 0.31 22.74 -9.75
CA LYS A 483 -0.62 22.33 -10.80
C LYS A 483 -1.96 21.94 -10.17
N ILE A 484 -3.04 22.37 -10.79
CA ILE A 484 -4.40 22.07 -10.35
C ILE A 484 -5.29 21.80 -11.56
N ARG A 485 -5.96 20.64 -11.54
CA ARG A 485 -6.88 20.27 -12.60
C ARG A 485 -8.20 21.02 -12.42
N LEU A 486 -8.70 21.66 -13.48
CA LEU A 486 -9.81 22.60 -13.41
C LEU A 486 -11.11 22.08 -14.01
N TRP A 487 -11.06 21.55 -15.23
CA TRP A 487 -12.20 20.94 -15.92
C TRP A 487 -11.72 19.86 -16.91
N HIS A 488 -12.65 19.02 -17.35
CA HIS A 488 -12.47 18.07 -18.44
C HIS A 488 -13.28 18.52 -19.65
N PHE A 489 -12.93 18.09 -20.86
CA PHE A 489 -13.81 18.23 -22.02
C PHE A 489 -13.56 17.13 -23.03
N LEU A 490 -14.63 16.65 -23.66
CA LEU A 490 -14.52 15.79 -24.82
C LEU A 490 -14.28 16.67 -26.05
N ASN A 491 -13.16 16.47 -26.73
CA ASN A 491 -12.85 17.22 -27.94
C ASN A 491 -13.65 16.69 -29.14
N GLY A 492 -14.84 17.25 -29.39
CA GLY A 492 -15.74 16.81 -30.46
C GLY A 492 -15.49 17.44 -31.84
N ASP A 493 -14.78 18.58 -31.91
CA ASP A 493 -14.56 19.34 -33.14
C ASP A 493 -13.17 20.00 -33.12
N LYS A 494 -12.54 20.17 -34.29
CA LYS A 494 -11.23 20.82 -34.46
C LYS A 494 -11.27 22.34 -34.20
N ASN A 495 -12.43 22.98 -34.14
CA ASN A 495 -12.54 24.44 -33.99
C ASN A 495 -13.35 24.88 -32.77
N ALA A 496 -13.46 24.01 -31.79
CA ALA A 496 -14.21 24.25 -30.57
C ALA A 496 -13.57 25.36 -29.73
N GLU A 497 -14.38 26.32 -29.28
CA GLU A 497 -13.96 27.39 -28.36
C GLU A 497 -14.68 27.30 -27.03
N PHE A 498 -13.91 27.50 -25.96
CA PHE A 498 -14.40 27.59 -24.59
C PHE A 498 -13.98 28.91 -23.97
N TYR A 499 -14.81 29.41 -23.06
CA TYR A 499 -14.55 30.62 -22.28
C TYR A 499 -14.72 30.29 -20.81
N ILE A 500 -13.62 30.22 -20.07
CA ILE A 500 -13.63 29.98 -18.63
C ILE A 500 -13.03 31.19 -17.95
N VAL A 501 -13.74 31.68 -16.93
CA VAL A 501 -13.35 32.81 -16.10
C VAL A 501 -12.85 32.26 -14.76
N LEU A 502 -11.55 32.28 -14.50
CA LEU A 502 -11.04 32.01 -13.16
C LEU A 502 -11.26 33.25 -12.29
N ASP A 503 -12.12 33.17 -11.28
CA ASP A 503 -12.56 34.29 -10.45
C ASP A 503 -11.58 34.53 -9.30
N LYS A 504 -11.25 33.50 -8.52
CA LYS A 504 -10.33 33.62 -7.36
C LYS A 504 -9.61 32.30 -7.07
N ILE A 505 -8.35 32.38 -6.67
CA ILE A 505 -7.60 31.27 -6.06
C ILE A 505 -7.27 31.69 -4.63
N SER A 506 -7.62 30.85 -3.66
CA SER A 506 -7.41 31.12 -2.23
C SER A 506 -6.76 29.93 -1.54
N TYR A 507 -5.99 30.22 -0.51
CA TYR A 507 -5.24 29.24 0.27
C TYR A 507 -6.09 28.82 1.49
N PHE A 508 -6.09 27.53 1.84
CA PHE A 508 -7.02 27.00 2.84
C PHE A 508 -6.62 27.30 4.29
N LYS A 509 -5.33 27.47 4.59
CA LYS A 509 -4.85 28.03 5.86
C LYS A 509 -4.73 29.54 5.71
N GLU A 510 -5.17 30.31 6.70
CA GLU A 510 -4.93 31.76 6.74
C GLU A 510 -3.44 32.01 7.04
N GLU A 511 -2.57 31.93 6.04
CA GLU A 511 -1.23 32.53 6.14
C GLU A 511 -1.37 34.02 5.85
N GLN A 512 -1.18 34.86 6.86
CA GLN A 512 -1.36 36.32 6.79
C GLN A 512 -0.33 37.05 5.90
N ASP A 513 0.46 36.34 5.08
CA ASP A 513 1.66 36.86 4.43
C ASP A 513 1.74 36.66 2.90
N ILE A 514 0.72 36.09 2.24
CA ILE A 514 0.75 35.91 0.78
C ILE A 514 0.42 37.25 0.08
N SER A 515 1.36 37.75 -0.73
CA SER A 515 1.20 39.03 -1.44
C SER A 515 0.70 38.86 -2.88
N ASN A 516 1.20 37.86 -3.62
CA ASN A 516 0.86 37.69 -5.03
C ASN A 516 0.60 36.22 -5.42
N ILE A 517 -0.12 36.05 -6.53
CA ILE A 517 -0.34 34.81 -7.25
C ILE A 517 0.31 34.95 -8.63
N LEU A 518 1.19 34.02 -8.99
CA LEU A 518 1.80 33.93 -10.30
C LEU A 518 1.05 32.91 -11.15
N ILE A 519 0.62 33.28 -12.34
CA ILE A 519 -0.03 32.40 -13.31
C ILE A 519 0.92 32.19 -14.49
N HIS A 520 1.25 30.93 -14.76
CA HIS A 520 2.25 30.57 -15.77
C HIS A 520 1.60 30.09 -17.08
N GLN A 521 0.75 29.06 -17.00
CA GLN A 521 0.18 28.40 -18.18
C GLN A 521 -1.10 27.63 -17.86
N ILE A 522 -1.80 27.22 -18.92
CA ILE A 522 -2.81 26.17 -18.89
C ILE A 522 -2.31 25.00 -19.74
N GLU A 523 -2.52 23.79 -19.24
CA GLU A 523 -2.08 22.53 -19.85
C GLU A 523 -3.28 21.65 -20.19
N PHE A 524 -3.27 21.09 -21.40
CA PHE A 524 -4.27 20.15 -21.90
C PHE A 524 -3.64 18.77 -22.07
N GLU A 525 -3.99 17.86 -21.17
CA GLU A 525 -3.51 16.48 -21.16
C GLU A 525 -4.67 15.51 -21.42
N PRO A 526 -4.45 14.46 -22.22
CA PRO A 526 -5.45 13.43 -22.40
C PRO A 526 -5.68 12.68 -21.08
N VAL A 527 -6.95 12.48 -20.72
CA VAL A 527 -7.32 11.64 -19.60
C VAL A 527 -7.45 10.22 -20.11
N HIS A 528 -6.72 9.28 -19.51
CA HIS A 528 -6.99 7.86 -19.70
C HIS A 528 -8.40 7.56 -19.20
N MET A 529 -9.36 7.50 -20.11
CA MET A 529 -10.59 6.79 -19.83
C MET A 529 -10.21 5.31 -19.74
N MET A 530 -10.30 4.72 -18.55
CA MET A 530 -10.63 3.29 -18.50
C MET A 530 -11.81 3.13 -19.44
N LYS A 531 -11.69 2.26 -20.45
CA LYS A 531 -12.76 2.01 -21.43
C LYS A 531 -14.09 1.93 -20.71
N THR A 532 -14.85 3.02 -20.69
CA THR A 532 -16.24 3.02 -20.29
C THR A 532 -16.89 2.07 -21.27
N HIS A 533 -17.25 0.88 -20.80
CA HIS A 533 -17.99 -0.11 -21.56
C HIS A 533 -19.39 0.44 -21.85
N ILE A 534 -19.47 1.36 -22.80
CA ILE A 534 -20.69 1.62 -23.55
C ILE A 534 -20.65 0.59 -24.68
N GLY A 535 -21.63 -0.31 -24.63
CA GLY A 535 -21.66 -1.55 -25.39
C GLY A 535 -21.38 -1.37 -26.87
N ILE A 536 -20.29 -1.99 -27.33
CA ILE A 536 -20.20 -2.61 -28.64
C ILE A 536 -19.60 -4.00 -28.40
N GLN A 537 -20.43 -4.97 -28.77
CA GLN A 537 -20.20 -6.40 -28.94
C GLN A 537 -18.75 -6.89 -28.89
N GLY A 538 -18.55 -7.94 -28.07
CA GLY A 538 -17.78 -9.13 -28.43
C GLY A 538 -16.26 -8.97 -28.60
N LEU A 539 -15.52 -9.70 -27.77
CA LEU A 539 -14.11 -10.05 -27.89
C LEU A 539 -13.10 -8.90 -27.72
N GLU A 540 -12.46 -8.86 -26.56
CA GLU A 540 -11.06 -9.29 -26.46
C GLU A 540 -10.62 -9.41 -25.00
N ASN A 541 -10.56 -10.68 -24.58
CA ASN A 541 -9.72 -11.28 -23.57
C ASN A 541 -8.66 -10.38 -22.92
N VAL A 542 -8.80 -10.16 -21.61
CA VAL A 542 -7.62 -10.14 -20.74
C VAL A 542 -7.03 -11.54 -20.83
N LEU A 543 -5.97 -11.71 -21.61
CA LEU A 543 -5.20 -12.95 -21.70
C LEU A 543 -4.51 -13.21 -20.35
N ILE A 544 -5.24 -13.80 -19.41
CA ILE A 544 -4.65 -14.79 -18.52
C ILE A 544 -4.69 -16.08 -19.34
N SER A 545 -3.54 -16.73 -19.53
CA SER A 545 -3.52 -18.01 -20.22
C SER A 545 -4.44 -18.99 -19.47
N ASP A 546 -5.33 -19.67 -20.19
CA ASP A 546 -6.19 -20.70 -19.62
C ASP A 546 -5.40 -21.94 -19.12
N GLU A 547 -4.08 -21.91 -19.28
CA GLU A 547 -3.11 -22.95 -18.92
C GLU A 547 -2.46 -22.71 -17.54
N ASP A 548 -2.46 -21.49 -17.00
CA ASP A 548 -1.78 -21.13 -15.74
C ASP A 548 -2.69 -21.11 -14.48
N ILE A 549 -3.98 -21.40 -14.61
CA ILE A 549 -4.91 -21.45 -13.47
C ILE A 549 -5.10 -22.89 -13.01
N ASP A 550 -4.51 -23.24 -11.86
CA ASP A 550 -4.81 -24.48 -11.13
C ASP A 550 -6.22 -24.40 -10.49
N TRP A 551 -7.24 -24.47 -11.35
CA TRP A 551 -8.65 -24.36 -10.96
C TRP A 551 -9.09 -25.54 -10.09
N GLU A 552 -8.43 -26.70 -10.22
CA GLU A 552 -8.70 -27.89 -9.41
C GLU A 552 -8.51 -27.63 -7.91
N LYS A 553 -7.48 -26.85 -7.54
CA LYS A 553 -7.23 -26.47 -6.14
C LYS A 553 -8.13 -25.33 -5.61
N LYS A 554 -8.80 -24.60 -6.50
CA LYS A 554 -9.61 -23.41 -6.14
C LYS A 554 -11.10 -23.68 -6.01
N VAL A 555 -11.59 -24.83 -6.47
CA VAL A 555 -12.97 -25.26 -6.20
C VAL A 555 -13.06 -25.69 -4.73
N PRO A 556 -13.97 -25.11 -3.90
CA PRO A 556 -14.13 -25.52 -2.52
C PRO A 556 -14.46 -27.01 -2.42
N SER A 557 -13.90 -27.71 -1.43
CA SER A 557 -14.16 -29.16 -1.24
C SER A 557 -15.63 -29.50 -0.99
N ASP A 558 -16.43 -28.52 -0.55
CA ASP A 558 -17.85 -28.65 -0.26
C ASP A 558 -18.77 -28.05 -1.36
N TYR A 559 -18.23 -27.82 -2.56
CA TYR A 559 -18.98 -27.25 -3.69
C TYR A 559 -20.29 -27.98 -4.01
N GLN A 560 -20.34 -29.31 -3.80
CA GLN A 560 -21.55 -30.11 -4.04
C GLN A 560 -22.69 -29.70 -3.12
N GLY A 561 -22.42 -29.39 -1.84
CA GLY A 561 -23.42 -28.91 -0.90
C GLY A 561 -23.96 -27.52 -1.30
N ILE A 562 -23.10 -26.67 -1.84
CA ILE A 562 -23.48 -25.34 -2.35
C ILE A 562 -24.39 -25.47 -3.58
N ILE A 563 -24.08 -26.40 -4.50
CA ILE A 563 -24.87 -26.60 -5.71
C ILE A 563 -26.23 -27.23 -5.39
N GLN A 564 -26.32 -28.12 -4.40
CA GLN A 564 -27.59 -28.66 -3.93
C GLN A 564 -28.54 -27.59 -3.39
N ARG A 565 -28.01 -26.43 -2.96
CA ARG A 565 -28.79 -25.27 -2.53
C ARG A 565 -29.25 -24.40 -3.71
N SER A 566 -28.78 -24.66 -4.93
CA SER A 566 -29.14 -23.93 -6.15
C SER A 566 -30.16 -24.71 -6.99
N ASP A 567 -30.96 -24.00 -7.78
CA ASP A 567 -31.89 -24.62 -8.75
C ASP A 567 -31.18 -25.11 -10.03
N MET A 568 -29.84 -25.17 -10.04
CA MET A 568 -29.07 -25.52 -11.23
C MET A 568 -29.15 -27.02 -11.52
N TYR A 569 -29.70 -27.37 -12.68
CA TYR A 569 -29.57 -28.71 -13.26
C TYR A 569 -28.17 -28.91 -13.83
N LEU A 570 -27.26 -29.48 -13.05
CA LEU A 570 -25.96 -29.95 -13.57
C LEU A 570 -26.18 -31.16 -14.48
N LYS A 571 -26.26 -30.95 -15.79
CA LYS A 571 -26.09 -32.03 -16.78
C LYS A 571 -24.63 -32.07 -17.22
N ASN A 572 -23.84 -32.99 -16.65
CA ASN A 572 -22.50 -33.37 -17.11
C ASN A 572 -21.54 -32.21 -17.47
N ASN A 573 -21.28 -31.28 -16.54
CA ASN A 573 -20.25 -30.26 -16.72
C ASN A 573 -18.88 -30.77 -16.24
N ASN A 574 -17.81 -30.40 -16.93
CA ASN A 574 -16.46 -30.63 -16.45
C ASN A 574 -16.14 -29.70 -15.26
N ASN A 575 -15.24 -30.10 -14.35
CA ASN A 575 -14.94 -29.34 -13.13
C ASN A 575 -14.37 -27.92 -13.41
N LYS A 576 -13.78 -27.70 -14.60
CA LYS A 576 -13.27 -26.40 -15.06
C LYS A 576 -14.42 -25.42 -15.36
N GLU A 577 -15.42 -25.84 -16.13
CA GLU A 577 -16.64 -25.07 -16.39
C GLU A 577 -17.38 -24.75 -15.10
N LEU A 578 -17.41 -25.69 -14.16
CA LEU A 578 -18.00 -25.47 -12.86
C LEU A 578 -17.28 -24.37 -12.07
N TYR A 579 -15.95 -24.36 -12.07
CA TYR A 579 -15.18 -23.29 -11.42
C TYR A 579 -15.51 -21.90 -11.99
N PHE A 580 -15.54 -21.75 -13.32
CA PHE A 580 -15.86 -20.47 -13.95
C PHE A 580 -17.30 -20.03 -13.67
N LEU A 581 -18.24 -20.96 -13.72
CA LEU A 581 -19.63 -20.72 -13.36
C LEU A 581 -19.78 -20.23 -11.92
N LEU A 582 -19.07 -20.86 -10.97
CA LEU A 582 -19.05 -20.42 -9.58
C LEU A 582 -18.35 -19.07 -9.41
N CYS A 583 -17.37 -18.72 -10.24
CA CYS A 583 -16.76 -17.40 -10.23
C CYS A 583 -17.70 -16.29 -10.73
N ASP A 584 -18.54 -16.58 -11.72
CA ASP A 584 -19.54 -15.64 -12.24
C ASP A 584 -20.72 -15.47 -11.25
N GLY A 585 -20.98 -16.52 -10.46
CA GLY A 585 -21.85 -16.49 -9.30
C GLY A 585 -23.26 -17.00 -9.58
N ILE A 586 -23.87 -17.57 -8.55
CA ILE A 586 -25.13 -18.30 -8.62
C ILE A 586 -26.08 -17.88 -7.50
N LEU A 587 -27.38 -18.04 -7.75
CA LEU A 587 -28.41 -17.90 -6.73
C LEU A 587 -28.62 -19.24 -6.02
N ILE A 588 -28.71 -19.18 -4.69
CA ILE A 588 -28.92 -20.34 -3.82
C ILE A 588 -30.08 -20.07 -2.85
N ASP A 589 -30.56 -21.11 -2.19
CA ASP A 589 -31.71 -21.11 -1.27
C ASP A 589 -32.97 -20.50 -1.92
N ASN A 590 -33.33 -20.97 -3.12
CA ASN A 590 -34.45 -20.44 -3.92
C ASN A 590 -34.31 -18.94 -4.23
N GLY A 591 -33.09 -18.47 -4.49
CA GLY A 591 -32.81 -17.07 -4.82
C GLY A 591 -32.73 -16.12 -3.62
N ARG A 592 -32.68 -16.65 -2.40
CA ARG A 592 -32.56 -15.84 -1.17
C ARG A 592 -31.13 -15.45 -0.83
N LYS A 593 -30.13 -16.03 -1.49
CA LYS A 593 -28.72 -15.65 -1.35
C LYS A 593 -28.01 -15.76 -2.69
N TRP A 594 -26.93 -14.99 -2.83
CA TRP A 594 -26.04 -15.06 -3.99
C TRP A 594 -24.67 -15.53 -3.53
N PHE A 595 -24.08 -16.47 -4.25
CA PHE A 595 -22.77 -17.07 -3.96
C PHE A 595 -21.85 -16.91 -5.16
N SER A 596 -20.56 -16.65 -4.91
CA SER A 596 -19.53 -16.78 -5.95
C SER A 596 -18.16 -17.14 -5.37
N LEU A 597 -17.21 -17.48 -6.24
CA LEU A 597 -15.80 -17.63 -5.89
C LEU A 597 -14.98 -16.40 -6.29
N CYS A 598 -14.05 -16.00 -5.44
CA CYS A 598 -13.08 -14.97 -5.76
C CYS A 598 -12.01 -15.54 -6.72
N LYS A 599 -11.87 -15.00 -7.94
CA LYS A 599 -10.92 -15.50 -8.95
C LYS A 599 -9.46 -15.47 -8.46
N SER A 600 -9.09 -14.45 -7.68
CA SER A 600 -7.74 -14.30 -7.13
C SER A 600 -7.47 -15.29 -5.98
N THR A 601 -8.34 -15.34 -4.97
CA THR A 601 -8.10 -16.11 -3.73
C THR A 601 -8.69 -17.51 -3.70
N GLY A 602 -9.64 -17.84 -4.58
CA GLY A 602 -10.47 -19.05 -4.49
C GLY A 602 -11.44 -19.07 -3.30
N GLY A 603 -11.45 -18.02 -2.48
CA GLY A 603 -12.31 -17.93 -1.30
C GLY A 603 -13.78 -17.69 -1.65
N LYS A 604 -14.66 -18.15 -0.76
CA LYS A 604 -16.12 -18.02 -0.90
C LYS A 604 -16.56 -16.58 -0.70
N CYS A 605 -17.27 -16.03 -1.67
CA CYS A 605 -17.99 -14.76 -1.60
C CYS A 605 -19.49 -15.03 -1.50
N HIS A 606 -20.22 -14.23 -0.73
CA HIS A 606 -21.68 -14.28 -0.78
C HIS A 606 -22.32 -12.95 -0.46
N MET A 607 -23.57 -12.79 -0.86
CA MET A 607 -24.37 -11.60 -0.61
C MET A 607 -25.72 -11.99 -0.03
N LEU A 608 -26.10 -11.30 1.04
CA LEU A 608 -27.42 -11.39 1.65
C LEU A 608 -28.29 -10.22 1.15
N PRO A 609 -29.50 -10.48 0.62
CA PRO A 609 -30.35 -9.45 0.06
C PRO A 609 -30.89 -8.55 1.17
N ALA A 610 -30.85 -7.23 0.95
CA ALA A 610 -31.27 -6.23 1.94
C ALA A 610 -32.68 -6.49 2.48
N ILE A 611 -33.58 -7.01 1.63
CA ILE A 611 -34.97 -7.33 1.95
C ILE A 611 -35.15 -8.37 3.05
N GLU A 612 -34.21 -9.30 3.19
CA GLU A 612 -34.25 -10.37 4.19
C GLU A 612 -33.57 -9.96 5.50
N ILE A 613 -32.56 -9.10 5.43
CA ILE A 613 -31.71 -8.76 6.58
C ILE A 613 -32.08 -7.44 7.25
N LEU A 614 -32.91 -6.57 6.65
CA LEU A 614 -33.30 -5.31 7.28
C LEU A 614 -34.36 -5.51 8.39
N LEU A 615 -34.09 -5.00 9.59
CA LEU A 615 -34.97 -5.09 10.77
C LEU A 615 -36.11 -4.05 10.81
N SER A 616 -36.04 -2.97 10.03
CA SER A 616 -37.03 -1.88 10.15
C SER A 616 -38.44 -2.32 9.74
N ASP A 617 -39.46 -1.79 10.42
CA ASP A 617 -40.89 -1.95 10.07
C ASP A 617 -41.24 -1.39 8.67
N ASP A 618 -40.35 -0.63 8.06
CA ASP A 618 -40.52 0.08 6.79
C ASP A 618 -40.30 -0.81 5.54
N ARG A 619 -40.80 -2.05 5.58
CA ARG A 619 -40.82 -2.98 4.41
C ARG A 619 -41.67 -2.46 3.24
N SER A 620 -42.30 -1.29 3.39
CA SER A 620 -43.04 -0.54 2.37
C SER A 620 -42.18 -0.04 1.21
N ASN A 621 -40.87 0.14 1.40
CA ASN A 621 -39.96 0.73 0.40
C ASN A 621 -39.28 -0.32 -0.51
N ARG A 622 -39.96 -1.44 -0.76
CA ARG A 622 -39.50 -2.50 -1.67
C ARG A 622 -39.65 -2.04 -3.12
N LEU A 623 -38.58 -2.21 -3.88
CA LEU A 623 -38.57 -1.90 -5.31
C LEU A 623 -38.23 -3.15 -6.09
N SER A 624 -38.98 -3.39 -7.17
CA SER A 624 -38.53 -4.32 -8.21
C SER A 624 -37.48 -3.63 -9.06
N VAL A 625 -36.32 -4.29 -9.20
CA VAL A 625 -35.14 -3.73 -9.83
C VAL A 625 -34.61 -4.78 -10.81
N SER A 626 -34.79 -4.55 -12.10
CA SER A 626 -34.54 -5.54 -13.16
C SER A 626 -33.07 -5.99 -13.27
N ASP A 627 -32.15 -5.10 -12.94
CA ASP A 627 -30.70 -5.30 -12.87
C ASP A 627 -30.22 -5.79 -11.48
N SER A 628 -31.14 -6.07 -10.54
CA SER A 628 -30.80 -6.65 -9.24
C SER A 628 -30.66 -8.16 -9.32
N ARG A 629 -29.64 -8.70 -8.64
CA ARG A 629 -29.43 -10.15 -8.46
C ARG A 629 -30.60 -10.84 -7.79
N PHE A 630 -31.36 -10.12 -6.95
CA PHE A 630 -32.45 -10.66 -6.13
C PHE A 630 -33.85 -10.25 -6.62
N LYS A 631 -33.96 -9.65 -7.82
CA LYS A 631 -35.17 -9.04 -8.41
C LYS A 631 -35.78 -7.87 -7.63
N GLU A 632 -35.62 -7.85 -6.32
CA GLU A 632 -36.07 -6.81 -5.41
C GLU A 632 -34.88 -6.17 -4.69
N ALA A 633 -35.06 -4.93 -4.24
CA ALA A 633 -34.12 -4.15 -3.45
C ALA A 633 -34.90 -3.24 -2.48
N ILE A 634 -34.20 -2.63 -1.51
CA ILE A 634 -34.81 -1.69 -0.57
C ILE A 634 -34.36 -0.28 -0.89
N GLN A 635 -35.28 0.66 -1.02
CA GLN A 635 -34.96 2.09 -0.99
C GLN A 635 -34.90 2.60 0.46
N LEU A 636 -33.77 3.16 0.85
CA LEU A 636 -33.59 3.83 2.13
C LEU A 636 -34.18 5.24 2.07
N GLN A 637 -34.72 5.67 3.20
CA GLN A 637 -35.16 7.04 3.49
C GLN A 637 -34.25 7.70 4.56
N TYR A 638 -34.63 8.85 5.09
CA TYR A 638 -33.92 9.44 6.24
C TYR A 638 -34.15 8.64 7.55
N GLY A 639 -33.08 8.12 8.16
CA GLY A 639 -33.18 7.43 9.46
C GLY A 639 -31.97 6.59 9.83
N THR A 640 -32.17 5.72 10.83
CA THR A 640 -31.21 4.69 11.25
C THR A 640 -31.71 3.32 10.77
N TYR A 641 -30.84 2.59 10.09
CA TYR A 641 -31.13 1.27 9.54
C TYR A 641 -30.32 0.21 10.27
N ALA A 642 -30.97 -0.89 10.64
CA ALA A 642 -30.33 -2.03 11.27
C ALA A 642 -30.47 -3.25 10.35
N PHE A 643 -29.34 -3.77 9.88
CA PHE A 643 -29.24 -5.00 9.12
C PHE A 643 -28.75 -6.12 10.03
N VAL A 644 -29.45 -7.26 10.04
CA VAL A 644 -29.09 -8.46 10.79
C VAL A 644 -28.74 -9.56 9.82
N CYS A 645 -27.44 -9.74 9.63
CA CYS A 645 -26.88 -10.80 8.82
C CYS A 645 -26.76 -12.07 9.68
N LYS A 646 -27.52 -13.10 9.33
CA LYS A 646 -27.31 -14.45 9.87
C LYS A 646 -26.12 -15.08 9.16
N LEU A 647 -25.08 -15.38 9.92
CA LEU A 647 -23.83 -15.94 9.43
C LEU A 647 -23.95 -17.47 9.45
N GLU A 648 -23.76 -18.09 8.29
CA GLU A 648 -23.76 -19.54 8.13
C GLU A 648 -22.33 -20.00 7.90
N SER A 649 -21.83 -20.90 8.75
CA SER A 649 -20.42 -21.29 8.78
C SER A 649 -19.93 -21.86 7.43
N ASP A 650 -20.78 -22.55 6.69
CA ASP A 650 -20.48 -23.13 5.38
C ASP A 650 -20.37 -22.09 4.24
N MET A 651 -20.85 -20.86 4.46
CA MET A 651 -20.77 -19.75 3.50
C MET A 651 -19.46 -18.95 3.59
N PHE A 652 -18.60 -19.27 4.56
CA PHE A 652 -17.29 -18.66 4.76
C PHE A 652 -16.18 -19.69 4.58
N SER A 653 -15.06 -19.25 4.02
CA SER A 653 -13.84 -20.04 3.93
C SER A 653 -13.10 -19.96 5.27
N SER A 654 -12.82 -21.12 5.87
CA SER A 654 -12.21 -21.19 7.20
C SER A 654 -10.88 -20.43 7.26
N GLY A 655 -10.69 -19.65 8.32
CA GLY A 655 -9.48 -18.89 8.60
C GLY A 655 -9.30 -17.62 7.77
N ASN A 656 -10.25 -17.25 6.91
CA ASN A 656 -10.16 -16.01 6.13
C ASN A 656 -10.69 -14.80 6.91
N SER A 657 -10.11 -13.63 6.60
CA SER A 657 -10.65 -12.33 7.00
C SER A 657 -11.61 -11.85 5.91
N TYR A 658 -12.77 -11.35 6.32
CA TYR A 658 -13.82 -10.93 5.41
C TYR A 658 -14.08 -9.44 5.53
N ALA A 659 -14.11 -8.73 4.40
CA ALA A 659 -14.63 -7.38 4.34
C ALA A 659 -16.12 -7.39 4.00
N CYS A 660 -16.88 -6.53 4.69
CA CYS A 660 -18.31 -6.36 4.49
C CYS A 660 -18.59 -5.11 3.66
N TYR A 661 -19.30 -5.28 2.55
CA TYR A 661 -19.62 -4.23 1.61
C TYR A 661 -21.13 -4.00 1.58
N LEU A 662 -21.56 -2.74 1.67
CA LEU A 662 -22.92 -2.36 1.31
C LEU A 662 -22.98 -2.25 -0.21
N VAL A 663 -23.84 -3.00 -0.88
CA VAL A 663 -24.04 -2.90 -2.34
C VAL A 663 -25.34 -2.16 -2.62
N PHE A 664 -25.23 -1.05 -3.33
CA PHE A 664 -26.34 -0.11 -3.52
C PHE A 664 -26.26 0.62 -4.86
N LYS A 665 -27.35 1.31 -5.21
CA LYS A 665 -27.41 2.23 -6.32
C LYS A 665 -28.24 3.46 -5.97
N PHE A 666 -28.22 4.47 -6.82
CA PHE A 666 -29.11 5.61 -6.69
C PHE A 666 -30.34 5.43 -7.60
N ALA A 667 -31.52 5.77 -7.09
CA ALA A 667 -32.72 5.89 -7.90
C ALA A 667 -32.48 6.92 -9.02
N GLU A 668 -33.02 6.67 -10.21
CA GLU A 668 -32.78 7.53 -11.38
C GLU A 668 -33.21 8.99 -11.18
N THR A 669 -34.15 9.23 -10.26
CA THR A 669 -34.65 10.55 -9.84
C THR A 669 -33.70 11.29 -8.89
N HIS A 670 -32.77 10.58 -8.23
CA HIS A 670 -31.83 11.09 -7.24
C HIS A 670 -30.38 10.82 -7.68
N LYS A 671 -29.98 11.38 -8.83
CA LYS A 671 -28.62 11.15 -9.39
C LYS A 671 -27.47 11.73 -8.56
N ARG A 672 -27.73 12.52 -7.51
CA ARG A 672 -26.69 13.08 -6.62
C ARG A 672 -27.24 13.24 -5.20
N LEU A 673 -26.63 12.56 -4.23
CA LEU A 673 -26.72 12.98 -2.83
C LEU A 673 -25.96 14.30 -2.67
N ASP A 674 -26.45 15.18 -1.80
CA ASP A 674 -25.66 16.34 -1.37
C ASP A 674 -24.34 15.85 -0.74
N ASP A 675 -23.36 16.74 -0.58
CA ASP A 675 -22.05 16.47 0.05
C ASP A 675 -22.09 15.94 1.51
N LYS A 676 -23.29 15.70 2.04
CA LYS A 676 -23.58 15.14 3.35
C LYS A 676 -24.05 13.67 3.29
N GLY A 677 -24.04 13.06 2.10
CA GLY A 677 -24.39 11.66 1.87
C GLY A 677 -23.36 10.67 2.42
N PHE A 678 -23.31 10.51 3.74
CA PHE A 678 -22.48 9.50 4.40
C PHE A 678 -23.21 8.86 5.58
N PHE A 679 -22.87 7.61 5.86
CA PHE A 679 -23.33 6.91 7.05
C PHE A 679 -22.25 6.94 8.12
N ARG A 680 -22.68 7.17 9.37
CA ARG A 680 -21.94 6.60 10.49
C ARG A 680 -22.33 5.14 10.59
N VAL A 681 -21.33 4.27 10.44
CA VAL A 681 -21.50 2.82 10.53
C VAL A 681 -21.00 2.37 11.89
N SER A 682 -21.84 1.63 12.60
CA SER A 682 -21.46 0.84 13.76
C SER A 682 -21.94 -0.60 13.56
N TYR A 683 -21.20 -1.58 14.05
CA TYR A 683 -21.56 -2.98 13.88
C TYR A 683 -21.33 -3.74 15.18
N ASN A 684 -22.16 -4.77 15.41
CA ASN A 684 -21.97 -5.71 16.52
C ASN A 684 -21.87 -7.13 15.95
N LEU A 685 -20.81 -7.84 16.29
CA LEU A 685 -20.62 -9.25 15.95
C LEU A 685 -20.92 -10.07 17.20
N ASP A 686 -21.95 -10.90 17.19
CA ASP A 686 -22.42 -11.68 18.36
C ASP A 686 -22.47 -10.90 19.69
N MET A 687 -22.95 -9.64 19.63
CA MET A 687 -23.09 -8.69 20.75
C MET A 687 -21.81 -7.96 21.18
N GLU A 688 -20.67 -8.18 20.52
CA GLU A 688 -19.46 -7.37 20.69
C GLU A 688 -19.50 -6.13 19.79
N SER A 689 -19.44 -4.93 20.38
CA SER A 689 -19.50 -3.67 19.64
C SER A 689 -18.16 -3.31 18.97
N GLY A 690 -18.18 -3.07 17.66
CA GLY A 690 -17.04 -2.59 16.88
C GLY A 690 -16.88 -1.06 16.85
N SER A 691 -15.70 -0.59 16.46
CA SER A 691 -15.42 0.85 16.29
C SER A 691 -16.30 1.48 15.20
N TYR A 692 -16.74 2.73 15.37
CA TYR A 692 -17.50 3.42 14.34
C TYR A 692 -16.63 3.80 13.14
N LYS A 693 -17.20 3.73 11.94
CA LYS A 693 -16.58 4.16 10.67
C LYS A 693 -17.49 5.14 9.94
N ILE A 694 -16.91 5.91 9.03
CA ILE A 694 -17.67 6.81 8.16
C ILE A 694 -17.62 6.26 6.74
N ALA A 695 -18.76 5.77 6.26
CA ALA A 695 -18.94 5.28 4.90
C ALA A 695 -19.53 6.40 4.04
N HIS A 696 -18.71 6.95 3.15
CA HIS A 696 -19.12 7.99 2.22
C HIS A 696 -19.74 7.35 0.98
N LEU A 697 -20.97 7.75 0.66
CA LEU A 697 -21.69 7.28 -0.54
C LEU A 697 -21.38 8.13 -1.77
N ASN A 698 -20.49 9.09 -1.62
CA ASN A 698 -19.93 9.86 -2.71
C ASN A 698 -18.58 9.24 -3.09
N GLN A 699 -18.22 9.30 -4.37
CA GLN A 699 -16.95 8.75 -4.84
C GLN A 699 -15.76 9.45 -4.19
N HIS A 700 -14.69 8.70 -3.94
CA HIS A 700 -13.33 9.25 -3.76
C HIS A 700 -12.77 9.71 -5.12
N GLU A 701 -13.50 10.57 -5.83
CA GLU A 701 -12.95 11.22 -7.02
C GLU A 701 -12.22 12.50 -6.60
N PRO A 702 -11.08 12.83 -7.24
CA PRO A 702 -10.46 14.13 -7.09
C PRO A 702 -11.47 15.19 -7.53
N ILE A 703 -12.15 15.80 -6.56
CA ILE A 703 -12.98 17.01 -6.67
C ILE A 703 -13.63 17.17 -8.05
N ASN A 704 -14.74 16.47 -8.29
CA ASN A 704 -15.67 16.60 -9.43
C ASN A 704 -15.30 17.72 -10.43
N ILE A 705 -14.33 17.42 -11.30
CA ILE A 705 -13.80 18.31 -12.31
C ILE A 705 -14.77 18.23 -13.50
N PRO A 706 -15.59 19.26 -13.76
CA PRO A 706 -16.73 19.10 -14.65
C PRO A 706 -16.30 18.88 -16.10
N VAL A 707 -17.06 18.05 -16.81
CA VAL A 707 -16.91 17.87 -18.26
C VAL A 707 -17.67 18.98 -18.99
N ILE A 708 -16.97 19.83 -19.73
CA ILE A 708 -17.52 20.97 -20.46
C ILE A 708 -17.62 20.61 -21.95
N LYS A 709 -18.74 20.95 -22.61
CA LYS A 709 -18.90 20.79 -24.06
C LYS A 709 -18.60 22.12 -24.80
N PRO A 710 -17.89 22.09 -25.93
CA PRO A 710 -17.60 23.30 -26.69
C PRO A 710 -18.83 23.83 -27.43
N LYS A 711 -18.81 25.12 -27.75
CA LYS A 711 -19.84 25.76 -28.56
C LYS A 711 -19.69 25.33 -30.03
N ASN A 712 -20.67 24.59 -30.56
CA ASN A 712 -20.90 24.52 -32.00
C ASN A 712 -21.95 25.57 -32.37
N TYR A 713 -21.66 26.37 -33.40
CA TYR A 713 -22.63 27.26 -34.03
C TYR A 713 -23.64 26.41 -34.81
N ASP A 714 -24.57 25.75 -34.13
CA ASP A 714 -25.97 25.71 -34.58
C ASP A 714 -26.92 24.93 -33.65
N THR A 715 -28.06 25.56 -33.41
CA THR A 715 -29.37 25.04 -33.01
C THR A 715 -29.61 24.42 -31.61
N SER A 716 -30.61 25.04 -30.97
CA SER A 716 -31.44 24.63 -29.83
C SER A 716 -30.77 24.61 -28.44
N HIS A 717 -31.34 25.44 -27.57
CA HIS A 717 -31.05 25.48 -26.15
C HIS A 717 -31.36 24.13 -25.50
N ASP A 718 -30.35 23.52 -24.89
CA ASP A 718 -30.58 22.60 -23.78
C ASP A 718 -29.59 22.90 -22.65
N SER A 719 -30.05 23.70 -21.68
CA SER A 719 -29.29 24.16 -20.51
C SER A 719 -29.32 23.13 -19.36
N SER A 720 -29.49 21.83 -19.65
CA SER A 720 -29.90 20.83 -18.64
C SER A 720 -28.78 20.09 -17.91
N TYR A 721 -27.48 20.36 -18.14
CA TYR A 721 -26.41 19.55 -17.55
C TYR A 721 -25.30 20.30 -16.80
N ILE A 722 -25.61 21.34 -16.03
CA ILE A 722 -24.69 21.77 -14.97
C ILE A 722 -25.50 22.12 -13.71
N SER A 723 -25.58 21.15 -12.79
CA SER A 723 -26.17 21.36 -11.47
C SER A 723 -25.43 22.46 -10.71
N ARG A 724 -26.18 23.46 -10.23
CA ARG A 724 -25.71 24.47 -9.27
C ARG A 724 -25.50 23.80 -7.91
N THR A 725 -24.30 23.29 -7.61
CA THR A 725 -23.96 22.82 -6.26
C THR A 725 -23.12 23.85 -5.51
N LYS A 726 -23.61 24.28 -4.34
CA LYS A 726 -22.81 24.94 -3.30
C LYS A 726 -21.94 23.86 -2.65
N PHE A 727 -20.64 24.11 -2.61
CA PHE A 727 -19.62 23.18 -2.14
C PHE A 727 -19.60 23.04 -0.60
N PRO A 728 -19.21 21.88 -0.08
CA PRO A 728 -19.25 21.59 1.35
C PRO A 728 -18.02 22.12 2.08
N ARG A 729 -18.21 22.45 3.35
CA ARG A 729 -17.12 22.66 4.31
C ARG A 729 -16.74 21.30 4.89
N MET A 730 -15.44 20.99 4.98
CA MET A 730 -14.96 19.89 5.80
C MET A 730 -15.37 20.11 7.27
N PRO A 731 -15.75 19.04 8.01
CA PRO A 731 -15.90 19.11 9.45
C PRO A 731 -14.55 19.46 10.09
N LYS A 732 -14.54 20.44 11.00
CA LYS A 732 -13.32 21.03 11.57
C LYS A 732 -12.52 20.11 12.52
N ASN A 733 -12.96 18.87 12.78
CA ASN A 733 -12.56 18.13 13.98
C ASN A 733 -12.12 16.66 13.77
N CYS A 734 -11.64 16.24 12.59
CA CYS A 734 -11.05 14.89 12.45
C CYS A 734 -9.73 14.96 11.70
N THR A 735 -8.66 14.45 12.33
CA THR A 735 -7.27 14.47 11.86
C THR A 735 -6.72 13.07 11.57
N ASP A 736 -7.58 12.05 11.46
CA ASP A 736 -7.19 10.64 11.25
C ASP A 736 -7.90 10.06 10.01
N ASP A 737 -7.13 9.91 8.92
CA ASP A 737 -7.61 9.39 7.63
C ASP A 737 -8.07 7.93 7.70
N SER A 738 -7.68 7.16 8.72
CA SER A 738 -8.00 5.73 8.86
C SER A 738 -9.48 5.43 9.16
N MET A 739 -10.29 6.46 9.46
CA MET A 739 -11.70 6.33 9.85
C MET A 739 -12.72 6.47 8.70
N HIS A 740 -12.26 6.76 7.48
CA HIS A 740 -13.11 7.06 6.33
C HIS A 740 -12.99 5.99 5.23
N HIS A 741 -14.13 5.50 4.75
CA HIS A 741 -14.22 4.60 3.59
C HIS A 741 -15.14 5.22 2.53
N TRP A 742 -14.77 5.11 1.27
CA TRP A 742 -15.46 5.76 0.16
C TRP A 742 -16.06 4.72 -0.79
N MET A 743 -17.07 5.15 -1.55
CA MET A 743 -17.78 4.29 -2.49
C MET A 743 -16.95 4.02 -3.77
N ASP A 744 -17.01 2.77 -4.24
CA ASP A 744 -16.47 2.28 -5.50
C ASP A 744 -17.57 1.80 -6.46
N HIS A 745 -17.31 1.87 -7.77
CA HIS A 745 -18.22 1.36 -8.80
C HIS A 745 -17.96 -0.10 -9.13
N ARG A 746 -19.03 -0.83 -9.48
CA ARG A 746 -18.97 -2.23 -9.89
C ARG A 746 -19.30 -2.38 -11.37
N ASN A 747 -18.79 -3.45 -11.97
CA ASN A 747 -19.00 -3.76 -13.39
C ASN A 747 -20.45 -4.19 -13.71
N ASP A 748 -21.27 -4.48 -12.70
CA ASP A 748 -22.69 -4.83 -12.84
C ASP A 748 -23.64 -3.62 -12.73
N GLY A 749 -23.09 -2.40 -12.75
CA GLY A 749 -23.87 -1.15 -12.68
C GLY A 749 -24.31 -0.75 -11.26
N TRP A 750 -23.96 -1.55 -10.25
CA TRP A 750 -24.12 -1.22 -8.84
C TRP A 750 -22.86 -0.54 -8.27
N MET A 751 -22.96 -0.01 -7.05
CA MET A 751 -21.86 0.59 -6.30
C MET A 751 -21.67 -0.14 -4.98
N GLU A 752 -20.49 -0.01 -4.37
CA GLU A 752 -20.16 -0.62 -3.08
C GLU A 752 -19.37 0.31 -2.15
N VAL A 753 -19.52 0.14 -0.84
CA VAL A 753 -18.69 0.83 0.17
C VAL A 753 -18.39 -0.11 1.34
N ILE A 754 -17.17 -0.03 1.88
CA ILE A 754 -16.75 -0.83 3.04
C ILE A 754 -17.47 -0.35 4.30
N LEU A 755 -18.07 -1.28 5.03
CA LEU A 755 -18.85 -1.00 6.25
C LEU A 755 -18.03 -1.15 7.53
N CYS A 756 -17.08 -2.09 7.57
CA CYS A 756 -16.28 -2.37 8.75
C CYS A 756 -14.85 -2.79 8.38
N LYS A 757 -13.96 -2.77 9.37
CA LYS A 757 -12.64 -3.42 9.23
C LYS A 757 -12.81 -4.90 8.89
N PRO A 758 -11.81 -5.56 8.26
CA PRO A 758 -11.88 -6.99 8.00
C PRO A 758 -12.22 -7.77 9.28
N LEU A 759 -13.27 -8.59 9.21
CA LEU A 759 -13.76 -9.42 10.30
C LEU A 759 -13.13 -10.81 10.18
N HIS A 760 -12.54 -11.30 11.27
CA HIS A 760 -11.88 -12.60 11.30
C HIS A 760 -12.87 -13.68 11.71
N LYS A 761 -12.68 -14.90 11.18
CA LYS A 761 -13.38 -16.12 11.61
C LYS A 761 -14.91 -15.99 11.61
N LEU A 762 -15.47 -15.36 10.56
CA LEU A 762 -16.93 -15.20 10.47
C LEU A 762 -17.69 -16.55 10.47
N GLU A 763 -17.03 -17.66 10.15
CA GLU A 763 -17.55 -19.01 10.28
C GLU A 763 -17.88 -19.43 11.72
N ASP A 764 -17.23 -18.82 12.72
CA ASP A 764 -17.43 -19.12 14.14
C ASP A 764 -18.56 -18.28 14.77
N HIS A 765 -19.05 -17.29 14.02
CA HIS A 765 -20.02 -16.31 14.50
C HIS A 765 -21.42 -16.60 13.96
N ARG A 766 -22.46 -16.14 14.68
CA ARG A 766 -23.86 -16.40 14.31
C ARG A 766 -24.56 -15.19 13.70
N LEU A 767 -24.30 -14.00 14.23
CA LEU A 767 -25.00 -12.78 13.85
C LEU A 767 -24.03 -11.61 13.70
N LEU A 768 -24.17 -10.90 12.59
CA LEU A 768 -23.60 -9.56 12.41
C LEU A 768 -24.73 -8.54 12.32
N TYR A 769 -24.77 -7.63 13.28
CA TYR A 769 -25.62 -6.45 13.26
C TYR A 769 -24.85 -5.31 12.62
N VAL A 770 -25.39 -4.69 11.59
CA VAL A 770 -24.85 -3.47 10.99
C VAL A 770 -25.86 -2.35 11.13
N PHE A 771 -25.47 -1.28 11.82
CA PHE A 771 -26.27 -0.09 12.02
C PHE A 771 -25.73 1.03 11.14
N LEU A 772 -26.57 1.55 10.25
CA LEU A 772 -26.29 2.70 9.42
C LEU A 772 -27.07 3.90 9.94
N THR A 773 -26.39 4.92 10.45
CA THR A 773 -27.03 6.16 10.91
C THR A 773 -26.72 7.29 9.92
N SER A 774 -27.76 7.85 9.29
CA SER A 774 -27.60 9.02 8.41
C SER A 774 -27.14 10.26 9.19
N MET A 775 -26.20 11.03 8.63
CA MET A 775 -25.67 12.24 9.25
C MET A 775 -25.84 13.45 8.33
N GLY A 776 -27.01 14.12 8.40
CA GLY A 776 -27.16 15.51 7.93
C GLY A 776 -27.82 15.76 6.56
N SER A 777 -28.19 14.74 5.77
CA SER A 777 -29.07 14.89 4.59
C SER A 777 -30.07 13.73 4.45
N ALA A 778 -31.18 13.97 3.73
CA ALA A 778 -32.12 12.93 3.34
C ALA A 778 -31.42 11.92 2.41
N LEU A 779 -31.60 10.62 2.68
CA LEU A 779 -31.02 9.53 1.89
C LEU A 779 -32.03 8.96 0.87
N ASP A 780 -33.10 9.71 0.64
CA ASP A 780 -34.17 9.36 -0.28
C ASP A 780 -33.55 9.10 -1.66
N GLY A 781 -33.59 7.84 -2.09
CA GLY A 781 -33.01 7.42 -3.36
C GLY A 781 -31.83 6.44 -3.27
N VAL A 782 -31.33 6.10 -2.09
CA VAL A 782 -30.34 5.00 -1.97
C VAL A 782 -31.08 3.66 -2.04
N ILE A 783 -30.90 2.92 -3.12
CA ILE A 783 -31.46 1.59 -3.33
C ILE A 783 -30.41 0.55 -2.96
N VAL A 784 -30.59 -0.16 -1.86
CA VAL A 784 -29.66 -1.19 -1.37
C VAL A 784 -30.07 -2.56 -1.88
N GLN A 785 -29.14 -3.23 -2.57
CA GLN A 785 -29.28 -4.61 -3.01
C GLN A 785 -29.05 -5.59 -1.86
N GLY A 786 -28.01 -5.35 -1.06
CA GLY A 786 -27.64 -6.26 0.02
C GLY A 786 -26.29 -5.95 0.66
N ILE A 787 -25.90 -6.83 1.58
CA ILE A 787 -24.57 -6.82 2.20
C ILE A 787 -23.77 -7.99 1.63
N GLN A 788 -22.61 -7.69 1.04
CA GLN A 788 -21.70 -8.67 0.45
C GLN A 788 -20.48 -8.90 1.33
N PHE A 789 -20.13 -10.17 1.50
CA PHE A 789 -18.93 -10.63 2.17
C PHE A 789 -17.91 -11.09 1.12
N ARG A 790 -16.70 -10.51 1.16
CA ARG A 790 -15.58 -10.92 0.31
C ARG A 790 -14.35 -11.24 1.16
N PRO A 791 -13.65 -12.36 0.89
CA PRO A 791 -12.41 -12.67 1.56
C PRO A 791 -11.33 -11.68 1.11
N MET A 792 -10.61 -11.09 2.07
CA MET A 792 -9.41 -10.30 1.81
C MET A 792 -8.22 -11.27 1.74
N GLN A 793 -7.24 -11.01 0.87
CA GLN A 793 -5.96 -11.70 0.96
C GLN A 793 -5.41 -11.47 2.37
N ARG A 794 -4.94 -12.53 3.04
CA ARG A 794 -4.07 -12.34 4.19
C ARG A 794 -2.88 -11.56 3.67
N ASP A 795 -2.62 -10.39 4.23
CA ASP A 795 -1.27 -9.85 4.23
C ASP A 795 -0.43 -10.93 4.93
N VAL A 796 0.32 -11.68 4.14
CA VAL A 796 1.21 -12.75 4.62
C VAL A 796 2.52 -12.12 5.04
#